data_AF-A0AAU6Y8A0-F1
#
_entry.id   AF-A0AAU6Y8A0-F1
#
_cell.length_a   1.000
_cell.length_b   1.000
_cell.length_c   1.000
_cell.angle_alpha   90.00
_cell.angle_beta   90.00
_cell.angle_gamma   90.00
#
_symmetry.space_group_name_H-M   'P 1'
#
loop_
_entity.id
_entity.type
_entity.pdbx_description
1 polymer ?
#
loop_
_entity_poly.entity_id
_entity_poly.type
_entity_poly.pdbx_seq_one_letter_code
_entity_poly.pdbx_strand_id
1 'polypeptide(L)'
;MRKYFWKPIRNIGLVFWATLFFNQQASAQQMVRKDSLLNFGWKFRVGDNPDAKHIVFDDKKWQSVDLPHDGSIAGAFDTLSGSRQNGFRPRHIGWYRKVFTRPPGTNGKLVSLEFEGVYRDAEVWLNGTYLGRHRNGYTGFNYDITKLVAPGKQATIAVRYDNTFKQSSRWYTGEGIYRNVWLHIQSPVHVAENGTYISTPFIGDRRADIAIQTQVVNSNDSTALTTLKTVIIDPDGKEIKEIISNVPLRAHETYTYRQNTVITNPQRWDISSPKLYTAKTYVWLGSKLTDTCQSRFGIRTVDFNSQQGFLLNGRKVFLNGVNIHHDLGPLGAASFEKGYRRRLSGLKQMGVNAIRLAHNPCSKAVLDLADELGILIFNESFDKWSSEYYGPGEDFHQHWQPDLEWFIKRDRNHPSVFIWSVGNEVAVKQEYKDSAFVIQLDKMVEVVRRLDPSRKVTSGLYPSRDEDTPAPMAFHMDVMSDNYMARFYKRDRLKFPQLIFLESEMTTDNGGENFFAYDHSYTCGQFYWGGTDYIGESFGWPSKGWNGIIDWCDFWKPISYYIKSLYSPEPMVKIAVLDAKGSDARVWNDVFMKTLKMTDSWNWEAGKKLTLYTFTTGDEVELFLNNKSVGIKRMSDFTKNKIVWELNYEPGSIRAVARLNGKEIAADEIKTAGQARRVVLKTDSTHMQANGLDLAYITATVVDQNGIIVPQATNDIKFDVKGAATIAGVANGNRMSDELFVANHRQVFEGRCLLVLRSSRLSGPVQVKATSKGLSSGVMNITVK
;
A
#
# COMPACT_ATOMS: atom_id res chain seq x y z
N MET A 1 -60.65 68.53 -8.88
CA MET A 1 -59.53 67.93 -9.63
C MET A 1 -59.07 66.67 -8.88
N ARG A 2 -59.27 65.52 -9.53
CA ARG A 2 -58.74 64.14 -9.31
C ARG A 2 -58.20 63.76 -7.92
N LYS A 3 -58.66 62.74 -7.18
CA LYS A 3 -59.76 61.74 -7.27
C LYS A 3 -60.00 61.16 -5.84
N TYR A 4 -61.23 61.33 -5.34
CA TYR A 4 -62.11 60.52 -4.45
C TYR A 4 -61.50 59.45 -3.48
N PHE A 5 -61.68 59.51 -2.14
CA PHE A 5 -62.87 59.18 -1.27
C PHE A 5 -63.10 57.64 -1.11
N TRP A 6 -63.42 56.97 0.02
CA TRP A 6 -64.03 57.23 1.36
C TRP A 6 -63.61 56.11 2.38
N LYS A 7 -63.71 56.40 3.68
CA LYS A 7 -63.61 55.52 4.90
C LYS A 7 -64.91 54.69 5.12
N PRO A 8 -65.18 54.10 6.31
CA PRO A 8 -64.53 53.04 7.13
C PRO A 8 -65.53 51.89 7.44
N ILE A 9 -65.21 50.90 8.30
CA ILE A 9 -66.11 50.28 9.31
C ILE A 9 -65.32 49.22 10.12
N ARG A 10 -65.49 49.23 11.45
CA ARG A 10 -65.08 48.19 12.40
C ARG A 10 -66.13 47.07 12.39
N ASN A 11 -65.72 45.80 12.42
CA ASN A 11 -66.56 44.72 12.98
C ASN A 11 -65.75 43.51 13.46
N ILE A 12 -66.31 42.88 14.50
CA ILE A 12 -65.89 41.70 15.25
C ILE A 12 -65.99 40.44 14.38
N GLY A 13 -65.11 39.44 14.58
CA GLY A 13 -65.29 38.11 13.97
C GLY A 13 -64.24 37.08 14.40
N LEU A 14 -64.69 36.11 15.19
CA LEU A 14 -64.00 34.87 15.58
C LEU A 14 -63.70 33.95 14.38
N VAL A 15 -62.56 33.25 14.51
CA VAL A 15 -62.26 31.84 14.19
C VAL A 15 -62.84 31.24 12.89
N PHE A 16 -61.95 30.90 11.96
CA PHE A 16 -62.07 29.70 11.14
C PHE A 16 -60.71 28.97 11.05
N TRP A 17 -60.69 27.74 11.54
CA TRP A 17 -59.62 26.76 11.33
C TRP A 17 -59.55 26.40 9.83
N ALA A 18 -58.37 26.52 9.23
CA ALA A 18 -58.04 25.90 7.95
C ALA A 18 -56.73 25.13 8.08
N THR A 19 -56.87 23.82 8.20
CA THR A 19 -55.82 22.80 8.14
C THR A 19 -55.18 22.78 6.75
N LEU A 20 -53.99 23.36 6.63
CA LEU A 20 -53.11 23.13 5.47
C LEU A 20 -52.28 21.86 5.73
N PHE A 21 -52.80 20.73 5.26
CA PHE A 21 -52.00 19.52 5.08
C PHE A 21 -50.95 19.78 3.99
N PHE A 22 -49.72 20.14 4.39
CA PHE A 22 -48.56 19.99 3.52
C PHE A 22 -48.26 18.50 3.36
N ASN A 23 -48.71 17.92 2.26
CA ASN A 23 -48.21 16.64 1.77
C ASN A 23 -46.74 16.83 1.36
N GLN A 24 -45.81 16.67 2.31
CA GLN A 24 -44.43 16.32 1.98
C GLN A 24 -44.43 14.86 1.51
N GLN A 25 -44.70 14.64 0.23
CA GLN A 25 -44.17 13.46 -0.43
C GLN A 25 -42.65 13.64 -0.44
N ALA A 26 -41.99 13.03 0.54
CA ALA A 26 -40.58 12.73 0.47
C ALA A 26 -40.38 11.93 -0.83
N SER A 27 -39.86 12.59 -1.86
CA SER A 27 -39.29 11.92 -3.02
C SER A 27 -38.22 10.98 -2.47
N ALA A 28 -38.55 9.69 -2.38
CA ALA A 28 -37.56 8.67 -2.10
C ALA A 28 -36.53 8.77 -3.22
N GLN A 29 -35.38 9.37 -2.93
CA GLN A 29 -34.25 9.42 -3.85
C GLN A 29 -34.01 8.00 -4.34
N GLN A 30 -34.26 7.78 -5.63
CA GLN A 30 -34.20 6.44 -6.21
C GLN A 30 -32.77 5.92 -6.00
N MET A 31 -32.63 4.78 -5.31
CA MET A 31 -31.32 4.19 -5.04
C MET A 31 -30.73 3.67 -6.35
N VAL A 32 -29.72 4.36 -6.87
CA VAL A 32 -29.10 4.12 -8.19
C VAL A 32 -28.05 3.01 -8.08
N ARG A 33 -26.93 3.31 -7.42
CA ARG A 33 -25.91 2.37 -6.94
C ARG A 33 -25.68 2.60 -5.45
N LYS A 34 -25.43 1.54 -4.70
CA LYS A 34 -25.02 1.64 -3.30
C LYS A 34 -23.99 0.56 -2.97
N ASP A 35 -22.80 1.01 -2.59
CA ASP A 35 -21.72 0.16 -2.11
C ASP A 35 -21.63 0.33 -0.59
N SER A 36 -21.84 -0.75 0.15
CA SER A 36 -21.88 -0.72 1.62
C SER A 36 -20.79 -1.60 2.20
N LEU A 37 -19.94 -1.01 3.03
CA LEU A 37 -18.88 -1.73 3.72
C LEU A 37 -19.48 -2.72 4.74
N LEU A 38 -19.11 -3.99 4.64
CA LEU A 38 -19.54 -5.07 5.52
C LEU A 38 -18.50 -5.46 6.57
N ASN A 39 -17.53 -4.59 6.87
CA ASN A 39 -16.42 -4.91 7.75
C ASN A 39 -16.77 -5.15 9.21
N PHE A 40 -17.87 -4.61 9.73
CA PHE A 40 -18.08 -4.56 11.18
C PHE A 40 -18.95 -5.70 11.72
N GLY A 41 -18.59 -6.24 12.89
CA GLY A 41 -19.39 -7.23 13.63
C GLY A 41 -19.33 -8.63 13.06
N TRP A 42 -18.15 -9.08 12.63
CA TRP A 42 -17.92 -10.48 12.26
C TRP A 42 -17.63 -11.33 13.50
N LYS A 43 -17.87 -12.63 13.35
CA LYS A 43 -17.42 -13.68 14.26
C LYS A 43 -16.26 -14.44 13.63
N PHE A 44 -15.24 -14.76 14.40
CA PHE A 44 -14.03 -15.44 13.94
C PHE A 44 -13.62 -16.56 14.89
N ARG A 45 -13.14 -17.66 14.31
CA ARG A 45 -12.51 -18.76 15.05
C ARG A 45 -11.48 -19.49 14.19
N VAL A 46 -10.32 -19.78 14.77
CA VAL A 46 -9.32 -20.71 14.21
C VAL A 46 -9.76 -22.16 14.43
N GLY A 47 -9.44 -23.01 13.47
CA GLY A 47 -9.79 -24.43 13.43
C GLY A 47 -10.91 -24.71 12.44
N ASP A 48 -10.87 -25.90 11.84
CA ASP A 48 -11.88 -26.29 10.85
C ASP A 48 -13.16 -26.76 11.56
N ASN A 49 -14.26 -26.01 11.36
CA ASN A 49 -15.58 -26.33 11.89
C ASN A 49 -16.58 -26.44 10.74
N PRO A 50 -16.67 -27.59 10.05
CA PRO A 50 -17.51 -27.74 8.85
C PRO A 50 -18.99 -27.40 9.06
N ASP A 51 -19.51 -27.54 10.29
CA ASP A 51 -20.89 -27.19 10.64
C ASP A 51 -21.14 -25.67 10.65
N ALA A 52 -20.09 -24.86 10.68
CA ALA A 52 -20.18 -23.39 10.68
C ALA A 52 -20.74 -22.83 9.37
N LYS A 53 -20.91 -23.64 8.31
CA LYS A 53 -21.67 -23.26 7.12
C LYS A 53 -23.18 -23.18 7.37
N HIS A 54 -23.71 -23.90 8.36
CA HIS A 54 -25.15 -23.98 8.60
C HIS A 54 -25.71 -22.73 9.28
N ILE A 55 -26.93 -22.35 8.93
CA ILE A 55 -27.59 -21.15 9.46
C ILE A 55 -27.82 -21.25 10.98
N VAL A 56 -28.16 -22.44 11.49
CA VAL A 56 -28.47 -22.71 12.90
C VAL A 56 -27.24 -22.87 13.80
N PHE A 57 -26.04 -22.80 13.25
CA PHE A 57 -24.80 -22.95 14.00
C PHE A 57 -24.64 -21.83 15.05
N ASP A 58 -24.33 -22.20 16.30
CA ASP A 58 -24.12 -21.26 17.40
C ASP A 58 -22.67 -20.74 17.43
N ASP A 59 -22.48 -19.51 16.95
CA ASP A 59 -21.20 -18.80 16.96
C ASP A 59 -21.07 -17.78 18.11
N LYS A 60 -21.96 -17.79 19.10
CA LYS A 60 -21.95 -16.79 20.20
C LYS A 60 -20.62 -16.73 20.95
N LYS A 61 -19.94 -17.87 21.08
CA LYS A 61 -18.64 -18.00 21.75
C LYS A 61 -17.43 -17.64 20.87
N TRP A 62 -17.65 -17.35 19.59
CA TRP A 62 -16.57 -16.97 18.68
C TRP A 62 -16.12 -15.54 18.97
N GLN A 63 -14.86 -15.26 18.66
CA GLN A 63 -14.28 -13.92 18.81
C GLN A 63 -15.05 -12.93 17.93
N SER A 64 -15.39 -11.77 18.47
CA SER A 64 -15.95 -10.69 17.64
C SER A 64 -14.81 -9.89 17.05
N VAL A 65 -14.83 -9.67 15.73
CA VAL A 65 -13.78 -8.97 14.99
C VAL A 65 -14.39 -8.00 13.99
N ASP A 66 -13.66 -6.94 13.68
CA ASP A 66 -13.97 -6.01 12.61
C ASP A 66 -12.88 -6.10 11.54
N LEU A 67 -13.29 -6.25 10.28
CA LEU A 67 -12.39 -6.29 9.14
C LEU A 67 -11.78 -4.89 8.84
N PRO A 68 -10.67 -4.81 8.09
CA PRO A 68 -9.80 -5.92 7.70
C PRO A 68 -9.21 -6.62 8.93
N HIS A 69 -9.07 -7.95 8.86
CA HIS A 69 -8.61 -8.77 9.98
C HIS A 69 -7.58 -9.81 9.51
N ASP A 70 -6.47 -9.88 10.23
CA ASP A 70 -5.47 -10.94 10.11
C ASP A 70 -5.57 -11.87 11.33
N GLY A 71 -6.09 -13.07 11.12
CA GLY A 71 -6.32 -14.05 12.17
C GLY A 71 -5.04 -14.56 12.85
N SER A 72 -3.88 -14.38 12.23
CA SER A 72 -2.61 -14.89 12.75
C SER A 72 -1.83 -13.86 13.57
N ILE A 73 -2.07 -12.55 13.35
CA ILE A 73 -1.21 -11.50 13.91
C ILE A 73 -1.28 -11.40 15.44
N ALA A 74 -2.41 -11.79 16.03
CA ALA A 74 -2.63 -11.75 17.47
C ALA A 74 -1.96 -12.91 18.25
N GLY A 75 -1.57 -14.00 17.56
CA GLY A 75 -0.99 -15.18 18.20
C GLY A 75 0.41 -14.96 18.78
N ALA A 76 1.00 -15.98 19.40
CA ALA A 76 2.42 -16.04 19.75
C ALA A 76 3.27 -16.56 18.56
N PHE A 77 4.57 -16.30 18.58
CA PHE A 77 5.49 -16.93 17.63
C PHE A 77 5.73 -18.38 18.07
N ASP A 78 5.89 -19.29 17.10
CA ASP A 78 6.01 -20.72 17.35
C ASP A 78 7.06 -21.34 16.40
N THR A 79 8.12 -21.89 16.98
CA THR A 79 9.22 -22.55 16.26
C THR A 79 8.88 -23.97 15.81
N LEU A 80 7.88 -24.61 16.40
CA LEU A 80 7.47 -25.98 16.11
C LEU A 80 6.48 -26.02 14.95
N SER A 81 5.43 -25.19 15.02
CA SER A 81 4.34 -25.20 14.04
C SER A 81 4.46 -24.09 12.98
N GLY A 82 5.24 -23.04 13.28
CA GLY A 82 5.55 -21.97 12.35
C GLY A 82 6.75 -22.27 11.43
N SER A 83 7.00 -21.38 10.48
CA SER A 83 8.17 -21.46 9.60
C SER A 83 8.82 -20.09 9.41
N ARG A 84 10.11 -20.08 9.05
CA ARG A 84 10.85 -18.84 8.79
C ARG A 84 10.23 -17.99 7.66
N GLN A 85 9.60 -18.65 6.68
CA GLN A 85 8.90 -17.99 5.57
C GLN A 85 7.73 -17.16 6.07
N ASN A 86 7.00 -17.64 7.09
CA ASN A 86 5.83 -16.95 7.65
C ASN A 86 6.14 -16.24 8.99
N GLY A 87 7.42 -15.92 9.24
CA GLY A 87 7.85 -15.22 10.45
C GLY A 87 7.61 -15.99 11.74
N PHE A 88 7.65 -17.33 11.68
CA PHE A 88 7.33 -18.24 12.79
C PHE A 88 5.89 -18.10 13.31
N ARG A 89 4.96 -17.62 12.46
CA ARG A 89 3.53 -17.74 12.69
C ARG A 89 3.03 -19.07 12.13
N PRO A 90 2.34 -19.91 12.93
CA PRO A 90 1.66 -21.08 12.40
C PRO A 90 0.62 -20.67 11.35
N ARG A 91 0.33 -21.59 10.43
CA ARG A 91 -0.67 -21.41 9.38
C ARG A 91 -1.89 -22.27 9.67
N HIS A 92 -3.10 -21.74 9.57
CA HIS A 92 -4.32 -22.44 9.97
C HIS A 92 -5.40 -22.50 8.89
N ILE A 93 -6.37 -23.38 9.15
CA ILE A 93 -7.74 -23.23 8.68
C ILE A 93 -8.49 -22.36 9.70
N GLY A 94 -9.36 -21.48 9.23
CA GLY A 94 -10.24 -20.73 10.11
C GLY A 94 -11.54 -20.34 9.43
N TRP A 95 -12.46 -19.84 10.25
CA TRP A 95 -13.81 -19.52 9.84
C TRP A 95 -14.22 -18.12 10.28
N TYR A 96 -14.96 -17.44 9.41
CA TYR A 96 -15.65 -16.20 9.68
C TYR A 96 -17.16 -16.38 9.50
N ARG A 97 -17.96 -15.73 10.34
CA ARG A 97 -19.42 -15.67 10.20
C ARG A 97 -19.93 -14.25 10.37
N LYS A 98 -20.94 -13.87 9.60
CA LYS A 98 -21.60 -12.57 9.69
C LYS A 98 -23.08 -12.70 9.40
N VAL A 99 -23.90 -12.14 10.28
CA VAL A 99 -25.30 -11.85 9.98
C VAL A 99 -25.39 -10.43 9.44
N PHE A 100 -26.05 -10.25 8.30
CA PHE A 100 -26.39 -8.93 7.76
C PHE A 100 -27.85 -8.90 7.31
N THR A 101 -28.39 -7.70 7.13
CA THR A 101 -29.75 -7.51 6.60
C THR A 101 -29.64 -6.92 5.21
N ARG A 102 -30.26 -7.56 4.20
CA ARG A 102 -30.38 -6.94 2.87
C ARG A 102 -31.23 -5.68 3.02
N PRO A 103 -30.77 -4.49 2.59
CA PRO A 103 -31.54 -3.26 2.74
C PRO A 103 -32.96 -3.39 2.15
N PRO A 104 -34.00 -2.88 2.83
CA PRO A 104 -35.33 -2.74 2.24
C PRO A 104 -35.30 -1.86 0.98
N GLY A 105 -36.30 -2.00 0.11
CA GLY A 105 -36.41 -1.17 -1.11
C GLY A 105 -35.50 -1.58 -2.26
N THR A 106 -34.75 -2.69 -2.14
CA THR A 106 -33.88 -3.22 -3.21
C THR A 106 -34.57 -4.25 -4.10
N ASN A 107 -35.90 -4.23 -4.20
CA ASN A 107 -36.65 -5.14 -5.10
C ASN A 107 -36.25 -4.89 -6.56
N GLY A 108 -36.02 -5.96 -7.32
CA GLY A 108 -35.58 -5.87 -8.72
C GLY A 108 -34.18 -5.29 -8.92
N LYS A 109 -33.38 -5.15 -7.85
CA LYS A 109 -31.97 -4.75 -7.90
C LYS A 109 -31.07 -5.98 -7.84
N LEU A 110 -29.92 -5.89 -8.49
CA LEU A 110 -28.82 -6.83 -8.34
C LEU A 110 -28.11 -6.58 -7.02
N VAL A 111 -27.73 -7.66 -6.34
CA VAL A 111 -27.01 -7.60 -5.07
C VAL A 111 -25.85 -8.58 -5.13
N SER A 112 -24.63 -8.09 -4.94
CA SER A 112 -23.42 -8.91 -4.89
C SER A 112 -22.62 -8.68 -3.62
N LEU A 113 -21.88 -9.72 -3.23
CA LEU A 113 -20.92 -9.71 -2.13
C LEU A 113 -19.51 -9.75 -2.71
N GLU A 114 -18.72 -8.70 -2.51
CA GLU A 114 -17.32 -8.63 -2.95
C GLU A 114 -16.38 -8.84 -1.76
N PHE A 115 -15.34 -9.63 -1.98
CA PHE A 115 -14.18 -9.74 -1.11
C PHE A 115 -12.96 -9.20 -1.86
N GLU A 116 -12.34 -8.14 -1.34
CA GLU A 116 -11.14 -7.54 -1.97
C GLU A 116 -9.88 -8.43 -1.86
N GLY A 117 -9.91 -9.41 -0.95
CA GLY A 117 -8.86 -10.40 -0.74
C GLY A 117 -9.06 -11.19 0.55
N VAL A 118 -8.90 -12.52 0.45
CA VAL A 118 -8.94 -13.46 1.57
C VAL A 118 -7.76 -14.38 1.42
N TYR A 119 -6.85 -14.41 2.40
CA TYR A 119 -5.67 -15.27 2.34
C TYR A 119 -5.89 -16.54 3.18
N ARG A 120 -6.07 -17.71 2.57
CA ARG A 120 -6.25 -18.02 1.14
C ARG A 120 -7.20 -19.21 1.00
N ASP A 121 -7.44 -19.63 -0.23
CA ASP A 121 -8.30 -20.79 -0.50
C ASP A 121 -9.67 -20.68 0.18
N ALA A 122 -10.32 -19.54 -0.06
CA ALA A 122 -11.54 -19.15 0.60
C ALA A 122 -12.75 -19.85 0.00
N GLU A 123 -13.60 -20.42 0.84
CA GLU A 123 -14.89 -21.00 0.47
C GLU A 123 -16.00 -20.19 1.15
N VAL A 124 -17.07 -19.87 0.43
CA VAL A 124 -18.12 -18.97 0.91
C VAL A 124 -19.51 -19.61 0.84
N TRP A 125 -20.29 -19.44 1.90
CA TRP A 125 -21.69 -19.84 1.97
C TRP A 125 -22.59 -18.66 2.39
N LEU A 126 -23.83 -18.69 1.91
CA LEU A 126 -24.90 -17.79 2.32
C LEU A 126 -26.13 -18.60 2.73
N ASN A 127 -26.57 -18.48 3.98
CA ASN A 127 -27.66 -19.27 4.55
C ASN A 127 -27.49 -20.80 4.35
N GLY A 128 -26.24 -21.28 4.34
CA GLY A 128 -25.89 -22.67 4.08
C GLY A 128 -25.77 -23.06 2.60
N THR A 129 -26.17 -22.20 1.67
CA THR A 129 -25.94 -22.40 0.22
C THR A 129 -24.51 -22.03 -0.14
N TYR A 130 -23.80 -22.95 -0.79
CA TYR A 130 -22.44 -22.73 -1.26
C TYR A 130 -22.42 -21.76 -2.45
N LEU A 131 -21.60 -20.72 -2.37
CA LEU A 131 -21.44 -19.72 -3.42
C LEU A 131 -20.24 -20.03 -4.34
N GLY A 132 -19.12 -20.48 -3.76
CA GLY A 132 -17.92 -20.81 -4.52
C GLY A 132 -16.65 -20.83 -3.68
N ARG A 133 -15.54 -21.08 -4.37
CA ARG A 133 -14.18 -21.14 -3.83
C ARG A 133 -13.23 -20.25 -4.63
N HIS A 134 -12.40 -19.48 -3.93
CA HIS A 134 -11.39 -18.61 -4.51
C HIS A 134 -10.00 -18.94 -3.93
N ARG A 135 -9.09 -19.39 -4.79
CA ARG A 135 -7.80 -19.97 -4.35
C ARG A 135 -6.75 -18.91 -4.03
N ASN A 136 -6.56 -17.98 -4.95
CA ASN A 136 -5.51 -16.97 -4.88
C ASN A 136 -5.80 -15.99 -3.74
N GLY A 137 -4.85 -15.83 -2.82
CA GLY A 137 -5.03 -14.99 -1.65
C GLY A 137 -4.94 -13.48 -1.91
N TYR A 138 -4.49 -13.06 -3.10
CA TYR A 138 -4.22 -11.65 -3.42
C TYR A 138 -5.22 -11.03 -4.40
N THR A 139 -5.96 -11.84 -5.14
CA THR A 139 -7.00 -11.37 -6.05
C THR A 139 -8.36 -11.29 -5.35
N GLY A 140 -9.17 -10.32 -5.76
CA GLY A 140 -10.53 -10.14 -5.27
C GLY A 140 -11.54 -10.96 -6.08
N PHE A 141 -12.70 -11.22 -5.50
CA PHE A 141 -13.77 -12.01 -6.10
C PHE A 141 -15.13 -11.56 -5.57
N ASN A 142 -16.18 -11.84 -6.32
CA ASN A 142 -17.55 -11.52 -5.92
C ASN A 142 -18.55 -12.62 -6.28
N TYR A 143 -19.69 -12.61 -5.57
CA TYR A 143 -20.81 -13.51 -5.81
C TYR A 143 -22.12 -12.75 -5.94
N ASP A 144 -22.91 -13.06 -6.98
CA ASP A 144 -24.29 -12.62 -7.09
C ASP A 144 -25.18 -13.36 -6.07
N ILE A 145 -25.79 -12.60 -5.17
CA ILE A 145 -26.68 -13.11 -4.11
C ILE A 145 -28.13 -12.61 -4.28
N THR A 146 -28.44 -12.01 -5.44
CA THR A 146 -29.72 -11.33 -5.73
C THR A 146 -30.94 -12.18 -5.40
N LYS A 147 -30.89 -13.46 -5.78
CA LYS A 147 -32.01 -14.42 -5.62
C LYS A 147 -31.97 -15.18 -4.29
N LEU A 148 -30.94 -15.00 -3.48
CA LEU A 148 -30.69 -15.81 -2.28
C LEU A 148 -31.19 -15.16 -0.98
N VAL A 149 -31.40 -13.84 -0.98
CA VAL A 149 -31.86 -13.09 0.21
C VAL A 149 -32.90 -12.07 -0.21
N ALA A 150 -34.13 -12.17 0.29
CA ALA A 150 -35.17 -11.18 -0.01
C ALA A 150 -34.89 -9.82 0.67
N PRO A 151 -35.33 -8.67 0.09
CA PRO A 151 -35.17 -7.37 0.72
C PRO A 151 -35.76 -7.31 2.13
N GLY A 152 -35.03 -6.67 3.07
CA GLY A 152 -35.42 -6.57 4.47
C GLY A 152 -35.24 -7.85 5.29
N LYS A 153 -34.74 -8.95 4.69
CA LYS A 153 -34.45 -10.19 5.41
C LYS A 153 -32.98 -10.27 5.83
N GLN A 154 -32.75 -10.97 6.93
CA GLN A 154 -31.42 -11.32 7.40
C GLN A 154 -30.86 -12.50 6.60
N ALA A 155 -29.54 -12.52 6.46
CA ALA A 155 -28.79 -13.65 5.96
C ALA A 155 -27.47 -13.81 6.69
N THR A 156 -27.01 -15.05 6.76
CA THR A 156 -25.76 -15.44 7.39
C THR A 156 -24.74 -15.81 6.32
N ILE A 157 -23.64 -15.07 6.29
CA ILE A 157 -22.45 -15.39 5.52
C ILE A 157 -21.56 -16.28 6.39
N ALA A 158 -21.04 -17.36 5.83
CA ALA A 158 -19.95 -18.13 6.42
C ALA A 158 -18.79 -18.21 5.41
N VAL A 159 -17.57 -18.00 5.89
CA VAL A 159 -16.34 -18.06 5.08
C VAL A 159 -15.37 -18.98 5.77
N ARG A 160 -14.90 -20.00 5.07
CA ARG A 160 -13.75 -20.83 5.47
C ARG A 160 -12.54 -20.34 4.68
N TYR A 161 -11.38 -20.25 5.31
CA TYR A 161 -10.09 -20.10 4.61
C TYR A 161 -9.16 -21.23 5.01
N ASP A 162 -8.26 -21.62 4.12
CA ASP A 162 -7.24 -22.64 4.36
C ASP A 162 -5.86 -22.11 3.97
N ASN A 163 -5.07 -21.70 4.97
CA ASN A 163 -3.70 -21.26 4.75
C ASN A 163 -2.66 -22.36 5.03
N THR A 164 -3.05 -23.63 5.21
CA THR A 164 -2.13 -24.68 5.71
C THR A 164 -1.04 -25.07 4.71
N PHE A 165 -1.19 -24.74 3.42
CA PHE A 165 -0.18 -24.99 2.40
C PHE A 165 1.08 -24.13 2.61
N LYS A 166 2.13 -24.74 3.19
CA LYS A 166 3.36 -24.04 3.60
C LYS A 166 4.15 -23.43 2.43
N GLN A 167 4.07 -24.03 1.25
CA GLN A 167 4.72 -23.53 0.04
C GLN A 167 3.94 -22.40 -0.63
N SER A 168 2.87 -21.89 -0.01
CA SER A 168 2.05 -20.82 -0.61
C SER A 168 2.65 -19.43 -0.58
N SER A 169 3.78 -19.23 0.11
CA SER A 169 4.53 -17.97 0.08
C SER A 169 5.90 -18.11 0.74
N ARG A 170 6.85 -17.26 0.31
CA ARG A 170 8.17 -17.09 0.93
C ARG A 170 8.17 -16.06 2.09
N TRP A 171 7.14 -15.22 2.18
CA TRP A 171 6.98 -14.16 3.18
C TRP A 171 5.70 -14.37 4.01
N TYR A 172 5.47 -13.47 4.98
CA TYR A 172 4.27 -13.49 5.80
C TYR A 172 3.04 -13.05 5.01
N THR A 173 2.03 -13.91 4.99
CA THR A 173 0.82 -13.67 4.19
C THR A 173 -0.30 -13.02 4.98
N GLY A 174 -0.28 -13.21 6.31
CA GLY A 174 -1.46 -13.10 7.15
C GLY A 174 -2.46 -14.24 6.92
N GLU A 175 -3.58 -14.20 7.64
CA GLU A 175 -4.65 -15.20 7.56
C GLU A 175 -6.06 -14.60 7.56
N GLY A 176 -6.91 -15.08 6.66
CA GLY A 176 -8.31 -14.74 6.61
C GLY A 176 -8.64 -13.49 5.80
N ILE A 177 -9.65 -12.74 6.21
CA ILE A 177 -10.22 -11.63 5.43
C ILE A 177 -9.47 -10.33 5.75
N TYR A 178 -8.29 -10.19 5.14
CA TYR A 178 -7.34 -9.10 5.41
C TYR A 178 -7.61 -7.81 4.61
N ARG A 179 -8.58 -7.82 3.69
CA ARG A 179 -9.08 -6.62 2.97
C ARG A 179 -10.57 -6.43 3.19
N ASN A 180 -11.15 -5.39 2.58
CA ASN A 180 -12.55 -5.06 2.80
C ASN A 180 -13.50 -6.09 2.19
N VAL A 181 -14.70 -6.15 2.76
CA VAL A 181 -15.86 -6.85 2.19
C VAL A 181 -16.94 -5.83 1.91
N TRP A 182 -17.54 -5.90 0.72
CA TRP A 182 -18.54 -4.95 0.26
C TRP A 182 -19.84 -5.66 -0.13
N LEU A 183 -20.96 -4.98 0.14
CA LEU A 183 -22.27 -5.31 -0.41
C LEU A 183 -22.60 -4.28 -1.49
N HIS A 184 -22.66 -4.71 -2.75
CA HIS A 184 -23.05 -3.86 -3.87
C HIS A 184 -24.52 -4.04 -4.18
N ILE A 185 -25.21 -2.93 -4.40
CA ILE A 185 -26.60 -2.90 -4.85
C ILE A 185 -26.64 -2.04 -6.12
N GLN A 186 -27.04 -2.66 -7.23
CA GLN A 186 -27.03 -2.04 -8.56
C GLN A 186 -28.36 -2.28 -9.27
N SER A 187 -28.69 -1.41 -10.22
CA SER A 187 -29.78 -1.70 -11.16
C SER A 187 -29.36 -2.78 -12.16
N PRO A 188 -30.30 -3.53 -12.76
CA PRO A 188 -29.98 -4.50 -13.83
C PRO A 188 -29.24 -3.89 -15.03
N VAL A 189 -29.42 -2.60 -15.29
CA VAL A 189 -28.61 -1.83 -16.25
C VAL A 189 -27.58 -0.99 -15.50
N HIS A 190 -26.31 -1.38 -15.57
CA HIS A 190 -25.23 -0.79 -14.79
C HIS A 190 -23.86 -0.93 -15.48
N VAL A 191 -22.90 -0.12 -15.05
CA VAL A 191 -21.49 -0.25 -15.44
C VAL A 191 -20.91 -1.51 -14.82
N ALA A 192 -20.30 -2.36 -15.66
CA ALA A 192 -19.65 -3.59 -15.24
C ALA A 192 -18.53 -3.32 -14.22
N GLU A 193 -18.28 -4.28 -13.34
CA GLU A 193 -17.13 -4.26 -12.44
C GLU A 193 -15.82 -4.13 -13.22
N ASN A 194 -14.95 -3.21 -12.81
CA ASN A 194 -13.71 -2.86 -13.52
C ASN A 194 -13.93 -2.54 -15.04
N GLY A 195 -15.16 -2.16 -15.40
CA GLY A 195 -15.62 -1.97 -16.77
C GLY A 195 -15.23 -0.64 -17.40
N THR A 196 -14.48 0.21 -16.69
CA THR A 196 -13.99 1.50 -17.20
C THR A 196 -12.52 1.40 -17.59
N TYR A 197 -12.17 1.97 -18.75
CA TYR A 197 -10.78 2.14 -19.18
C TYR A 197 -10.61 3.53 -19.77
N ILE A 198 -9.83 4.36 -19.10
CA ILE A 198 -9.53 5.73 -19.51
C ILE A 198 -8.08 5.78 -19.95
N SER A 199 -7.84 6.20 -21.19
CA SER A 199 -6.50 6.40 -21.75
C SER A 199 -6.34 7.79 -22.36
N THR A 200 -5.09 8.22 -22.48
CA THR A 200 -4.72 9.53 -23.02
C THR A 200 -3.82 9.36 -24.26
N PRO A 201 -4.38 8.91 -25.40
CA PRO A 201 -3.60 8.48 -26.56
C PRO A 201 -2.74 9.59 -27.20
N PHE A 202 -3.07 10.86 -26.98
CA PHE A 202 -2.26 11.99 -27.40
C PHE A 202 -2.18 13.03 -26.29
N ILE A 203 -0.97 13.51 -26.00
CA ILE A 203 -0.72 14.59 -25.04
C ILE A 203 0.30 15.56 -25.65
N GLY A 204 -0.14 16.78 -25.90
CA GLY A 204 0.70 17.95 -26.18
C GLY A 204 0.56 19.01 -25.07
N ASP A 205 1.22 20.15 -25.23
CA ASP A 205 1.27 21.18 -24.17
C ASP A 205 -0.06 21.89 -23.98
N ARG A 206 -0.83 22.08 -25.05
CA ARG A 206 -2.13 22.78 -25.04
C ARG A 206 -3.32 21.85 -25.18
N ARG A 207 -3.11 20.54 -25.34
CA ARG A 207 -4.15 19.57 -25.71
C ARG A 207 -3.81 18.18 -25.22
N ALA A 208 -4.77 17.50 -24.61
CA ALA A 208 -4.76 16.05 -24.45
C ALA A 208 -6.04 15.45 -25.01
N ASP A 209 -5.90 14.37 -25.78
CA ASP A 209 -7.03 13.55 -26.23
C ASP A 209 -7.29 12.49 -25.17
N ILE A 210 -8.55 12.35 -24.78
CA ILE A 210 -9.00 11.41 -23.75
C ILE A 210 -9.94 10.42 -24.41
N ALA A 211 -9.61 9.14 -24.32
CA ALA A 211 -10.44 8.03 -24.78
C ALA A 211 -10.99 7.29 -23.55
N ILE A 212 -12.31 7.11 -23.52
CA ILE A 212 -13.04 6.52 -22.40
C ILE A 212 -13.83 5.33 -22.93
N GLN A 213 -13.50 4.15 -22.43
CA GLN A 213 -14.28 2.94 -22.66
C GLN A 213 -15.09 2.65 -21.40
N THR A 214 -16.37 2.37 -21.56
CA THR A 214 -17.25 1.99 -20.44
C THR A 214 -18.11 0.80 -20.85
N GLN A 215 -17.95 -0.31 -20.15
CA GLN A 215 -18.77 -1.49 -20.30
C GLN A 215 -20.05 -1.33 -19.48
N VAL A 216 -21.20 -1.36 -20.16
CA VAL A 216 -22.52 -1.34 -19.52
C VAL A 216 -23.20 -2.67 -19.79
N VAL A 217 -23.67 -3.31 -18.72
CA VAL A 217 -24.42 -4.56 -18.73
C VAL A 217 -25.90 -4.24 -18.73
N ASN A 218 -26.69 -4.93 -19.54
CA ASN A 218 -28.14 -5.00 -19.42
C ASN A 218 -28.56 -6.42 -19.02
N SER A 219 -28.87 -6.62 -17.74
CA SER A 219 -29.32 -7.92 -17.24
C SER A 219 -30.84 -8.14 -17.37
N ASN A 220 -31.59 -7.23 -18.01
CA ASN A 220 -33.02 -7.41 -18.24
C ASN A 220 -33.30 -8.33 -19.44
N ASP A 221 -34.53 -8.83 -19.51
CA ASP A 221 -35.04 -9.68 -20.61
C ASP A 221 -35.50 -8.87 -21.84
N SER A 222 -35.27 -7.55 -21.86
CA SER A 222 -35.69 -6.68 -22.95
C SER A 222 -34.57 -5.75 -23.42
N THR A 223 -34.60 -5.47 -24.73
CA THR A 223 -33.77 -4.44 -25.35
C THR A 223 -34.29 -3.07 -24.93
N ALA A 224 -33.40 -2.14 -24.59
CA ALA A 224 -33.81 -0.80 -24.20
C ALA A 224 -32.76 0.25 -24.59
N LEU A 225 -33.26 1.44 -24.95
CA LEU A 225 -32.40 2.59 -25.24
C LEU A 225 -31.69 3.00 -23.95
N THR A 226 -30.36 2.87 -23.98
CA THR A 226 -29.49 3.23 -22.86
C THR A 226 -28.68 4.46 -23.23
N THR A 227 -28.67 5.44 -22.34
CA THR A 227 -27.87 6.67 -22.47
C THR A 227 -26.71 6.61 -21.48
N LEU A 228 -25.49 6.75 -21.97
CA LEU A 228 -24.29 6.93 -21.16
C LEU A 228 -23.88 8.41 -21.20
N LYS A 229 -23.84 9.06 -20.04
CA LYS A 229 -23.22 10.39 -19.88
C LYS A 229 -21.95 10.26 -19.05
N THR A 230 -20.88 10.86 -19.53
CA THR A 230 -19.63 11.00 -18.78
C THR A 230 -19.32 12.47 -18.59
N VAL A 231 -19.10 12.88 -17.35
CA VAL A 231 -18.69 14.22 -16.96
C VAL A 231 -17.25 14.16 -16.44
N ILE A 232 -16.36 14.98 -17.01
CA ILE A 232 -14.98 15.09 -16.54
C ILE A 232 -14.85 16.27 -15.58
N ILE A 233 -14.30 15.99 -14.41
CA ILE A 233 -13.96 16.95 -13.37
C ILE A 233 -12.44 17.12 -13.34
N ASP A 234 -12.00 18.37 -13.35
CA ASP A 234 -10.59 18.74 -13.27
C ASP A 234 -10.01 18.62 -11.84
N PRO A 235 -8.68 18.74 -11.68
CA PRO A 235 -8.05 18.65 -10.36
C PRO A 235 -8.50 19.71 -9.36
N ASP A 236 -9.10 20.81 -9.82
CA ASP A 236 -9.62 21.89 -8.98
C ASP A 236 -11.11 21.68 -8.61
N GLY A 237 -11.70 20.56 -9.04
CA GLY A 237 -13.06 20.16 -8.71
C GLY A 237 -14.14 20.69 -9.67
N LYS A 238 -13.76 21.28 -10.80
CA LYS A 238 -14.69 21.86 -11.77
C LYS A 238 -15.05 20.87 -12.87
N GLU A 239 -16.34 20.79 -13.21
CA GLU A 239 -16.82 20.07 -14.40
C GLU A 239 -16.40 20.81 -15.68
N ILE A 240 -15.61 20.14 -16.53
CA ILE A 240 -15.00 20.76 -17.73
C ILE A 240 -15.42 20.14 -19.05
N LYS A 241 -15.95 18.91 -19.04
CA LYS A 241 -16.44 18.21 -20.23
C LYS A 241 -17.65 17.36 -19.90
N GLU A 242 -18.52 17.22 -20.89
CA GLU A 242 -19.66 16.32 -20.88
C GLU A 242 -19.72 15.59 -22.22
N ILE A 243 -19.90 14.27 -22.19
CA ILE A 243 -20.06 13.42 -23.37
C ILE A 243 -21.29 12.55 -23.18
N ILE A 244 -22.17 12.49 -24.18
CA ILE A 244 -23.39 11.69 -24.18
C ILE A 244 -23.34 10.69 -25.35
N SER A 245 -23.73 9.45 -25.11
CA SER A 245 -23.87 8.42 -26.13
C SER A 245 -25.14 7.60 -25.89
N ASN A 246 -25.87 7.29 -26.95
CA ASN A 246 -27.12 6.52 -26.89
C ASN A 246 -26.96 5.23 -27.68
N VAL A 247 -27.27 4.08 -27.07
CA VAL A 247 -27.21 2.76 -27.73
C VAL A 247 -28.45 1.95 -27.36
N PRO A 248 -29.14 1.31 -28.32
CA PRO A 248 -30.12 0.29 -28.02
C PRO A 248 -29.38 -0.97 -27.53
N LEU A 249 -29.36 -1.16 -26.21
CA LEU A 249 -28.65 -2.25 -25.56
C LEU A 249 -29.56 -3.48 -25.48
N ARG A 250 -29.15 -4.61 -26.08
CA ARG A 250 -29.98 -5.82 -26.14
C ARG A 250 -30.15 -6.44 -24.76
N ALA A 251 -31.17 -7.27 -24.62
CA ALA A 251 -31.35 -8.11 -23.44
C ALA A 251 -30.11 -8.99 -23.21
N HIS A 252 -29.64 -9.07 -21.97
CA HIS A 252 -28.46 -9.85 -21.55
C HIS A 252 -27.13 -9.48 -22.27
N GLU A 253 -27.04 -8.29 -22.87
CA GLU A 253 -25.83 -7.82 -23.54
C GLU A 253 -24.94 -7.03 -22.58
N THR A 254 -23.62 -7.17 -22.76
CA THR A 254 -22.64 -6.19 -22.27
C THR A 254 -22.06 -5.44 -23.46
N TYR A 255 -22.26 -4.12 -23.48
CA TYR A 255 -21.78 -3.27 -24.57
C TYR A 255 -20.68 -2.32 -24.09
N THR A 256 -19.65 -2.15 -24.91
CA THR A 256 -18.56 -1.19 -24.63
C THR A 256 -18.83 0.11 -25.35
N TYR A 257 -19.27 1.12 -24.61
CA TYR A 257 -19.33 2.49 -25.09
C TYR A 257 -17.92 3.03 -25.29
N ARG A 258 -17.70 3.73 -26.40
CA ARG A 258 -16.44 4.41 -26.72
C ARG A 258 -16.70 5.89 -26.87
N GLN A 259 -16.26 6.66 -25.88
CA GLN A 259 -16.40 8.11 -25.84
C GLN A 259 -15.01 8.75 -25.97
N ASN A 260 -14.93 9.84 -26.74
CA ASN A 260 -13.70 10.61 -26.90
C ASN A 260 -13.97 12.07 -26.54
N THR A 261 -12.98 12.73 -25.96
CA THR A 261 -13.01 14.17 -25.75
C THR A 261 -11.61 14.77 -25.76
N VAL A 262 -11.55 16.10 -25.70
CA VAL A 262 -10.30 16.86 -25.70
C VAL A 262 -10.27 17.78 -24.50
N ILE A 263 -9.19 17.72 -23.72
CA ILE A 263 -8.88 18.66 -22.63
C ILE A 263 -7.83 19.65 -23.12
N THR A 264 -8.18 20.93 -23.11
CA THR A 264 -7.27 22.03 -23.44
C THR A 264 -6.45 22.41 -22.21
N ASN A 265 -5.17 22.72 -22.39
CA ASN A 265 -4.22 23.04 -21.32
C ASN A 265 -4.26 22.03 -20.16
N PRO A 266 -4.00 20.74 -20.44
CA PRO A 266 -4.16 19.68 -19.44
C PRO A 266 -3.18 19.87 -18.26
N GLN A 267 -3.70 19.74 -17.04
CA GLN A 267 -2.87 19.64 -15.84
C GLN A 267 -2.30 18.21 -15.77
N ARG A 268 -1.02 18.03 -16.11
CA ARG A 268 -0.41 16.69 -16.20
C ARG A 268 -0.16 16.09 -14.81
N TRP A 269 -0.36 14.79 -14.70
CA TRP A 269 0.10 14.02 -13.55
C TRP A 269 1.62 13.88 -13.60
N ASP A 270 2.28 14.12 -12.48
CA ASP A 270 3.72 14.00 -12.33
C ASP A 270 4.10 13.58 -10.91
N ILE A 271 5.29 12.97 -10.72
CA ILE A 271 5.80 12.61 -9.38
C ILE A 271 5.98 13.82 -8.44
N SER A 272 6.09 15.02 -9.01
CA SER A 272 6.21 16.29 -8.28
C SER A 272 4.90 17.08 -8.20
N SER A 273 3.94 16.79 -9.08
CA SER A 273 2.65 17.45 -9.18
C SER A 273 1.58 16.42 -9.63
N PRO A 274 1.08 15.58 -8.71
CA PRO A 274 0.18 14.47 -9.02
C PRO A 274 -1.26 14.93 -9.29
N LYS A 275 -1.48 15.60 -10.41
CA LYS A 275 -2.81 16.12 -10.81
C LYS A 275 -3.73 14.99 -11.24
N LEU A 276 -4.92 14.94 -10.64
CA LEU A 276 -5.90 13.86 -10.85
C LEU A 276 -7.24 14.44 -11.31
N TYR A 277 -7.76 13.86 -12.38
CA TYR A 277 -9.10 14.11 -12.90
C TYR A 277 -10.06 13.03 -12.39
N THR A 278 -11.36 13.32 -12.46
CA THR A 278 -12.42 12.32 -12.21
C THR A 278 -13.38 12.27 -13.38
N ALA A 279 -13.62 11.07 -13.91
CA ALA A 279 -14.73 10.82 -14.83
C ALA A 279 -15.93 10.30 -14.01
N LYS A 280 -16.98 11.11 -13.90
CA LYS A 280 -18.28 10.69 -13.35
C LYS A 280 -19.15 10.15 -14.47
N THR A 281 -19.53 8.89 -14.36
CA THR A 281 -20.35 8.20 -15.35
C THR A 281 -21.75 8.01 -14.81
N TYR A 282 -22.73 8.23 -15.67
CA TYR A 282 -24.14 8.10 -15.40
C TYR A 282 -24.80 7.27 -16.52
N VAL A 283 -25.65 6.32 -16.14
CA VAL A 283 -26.36 5.43 -17.08
C VAL A 283 -27.85 5.63 -16.92
N TRP A 284 -28.56 5.94 -18.00
CA TRP A 284 -30.03 6.00 -18.03
C TRP A 284 -30.60 4.93 -18.93
N LEU A 285 -31.76 4.43 -18.53
CA LEU A 285 -32.65 3.60 -19.33
C LEU A 285 -33.89 4.42 -19.65
N GLY A 286 -34.01 4.93 -20.88
CA GLY A 286 -34.97 5.99 -21.19
C GLY A 286 -34.72 7.23 -20.33
N SER A 287 -35.72 7.67 -19.54
CA SER A 287 -35.60 8.82 -18.63
C SER A 287 -35.11 8.46 -17.22
N LYS A 288 -34.94 7.17 -16.90
CA LYS A 288 -34.63 6.70 -15.55
C LYS A 288 -33.12 6.50 -15.37
N LEU A 289 -32.52 7.18 -14.41
CA LEU A 289 -31.13 6.95 -14.00
C LEU A 289 -31.02 5.57 -13.32
N THR A 290 -30.19 4.68 -13.88
CA THR A 290 -30.03 3.30 -13.40
C THR A 290 -28.69 3.06 -12.72
N ASP A 291 -27.63 3.77 -13.10
CA ASP A 291 -26.32 3.61 -12.47
C ASP A 291 -25.50 4.91 -12.44
N THR A 292 -24.61 5.01 -11.46
CA THR A 292 -23.57 6.04 -11.36
C THR A 292 -22.27 5.45 -10.84
N CYS A 293 -21.15 5.74 -11.49
CA CYS A 293 -19.82 5.36 -10.99
C CYS A 293 -18.80 6.47 -11.23
N GLN A 294 -17.64 6.36 -10.59
CA GLN A 294 -16.55 7.32 -10.73
C GLN A 294 -15.24 6.59 -10.99
N SER A 295 -14.45 7.13 -11.91
CA SER A 295 -13.10 6.65 -12.21
C SER A 295 -12.12 7.81 -12.15
N ARG A 296 -11.14 7.74 -11.25
CA ARG A 296 -10.02 8.69 -11.22
C ARG A 296 -9.01 8.32 -12.29
N PHE A 297 -8.37 9.32 -12.88
CA PHE A 297 -7.29 9.13 -13.84
C PHE A 297 -6.33 10.34 -13.82
N GLY A 298 -5.13 10.16 -14.37
CA GLY A 298 -4.15 11.24 -14.56
C GLY A 298 -3.71 11.32 -16.01
N ILE A 299 -3.43 12.54 -16.49
CA ILE A 299 -2.95 12.78 -17.85
C ILE A 299 -1.42 12.81 -17.83
N ARG A 300 -0.77 11.80 -18.40
CA ARG A 300 0.69 11.75 -18.50
C ARG A 300 1.16 10.88 -19.65
N THR A 301 2.38 11.11 -20.14
CA THR A 301 3.06 10.14 -21.01
C THR A 301 4.02 9.29 -20.20
N VAL A 302 4.08 8.01 -20.54
CA VAL A 302 5.10 7.06 -20.10
C VAL A 302 5.79 6.54 -21.34
N ASP A 303 7.11 6.59 -21.34
CA ASP A 303 7.90 6.03 -22.42
C ASP A 303 9.20 5.42 -21.89
N PHE A 304 9.80 4.55 -22.71
CA PHE A 304 11.03 3.85 -22.42
C PHE A 304 11.89 3.79 -23.69
N ASN A 305 13.16 4.10 -23.56
CA ASN A 305 14.11 3.86 -24.65
C ASN A 305 15.48 3.43 -24.13
N SER A 306 16.28 2.80 -24.98
CA SER A 306 17.59 2.30 -24.59
C SER A 306 18.62 3.42 -24.40
N GLN A 307 18.37 4.65 -24.86
CA GLN A 307 19.30 5.77 -24.71
C GLN A 307 19.23 6.42 -23.33
N GLN A 308 18.02 6.57 -22.78
CA GLN A 308 17.71 7.37 -21.59
C GLN A 308 17.06 6.57 -20.46
N GLY A 309 16.58 5.35 -20.73
CA GLY A 309 15.81 4.56 -19.77
C GLY A 309 14.35 5.02 -19.73
N PHE A 310 13.87 5.41 -18.55
CA PHE A 310 12.47 5.77 -18.32
C PHE A 310 12.22 7.28 -18.52
N LEU A 311 11.14 7.58 -19.23
CA LEU A 311 10.67 8.92 -19.51
C LEU A 311 9.25 9.10 -18.95
N LEU A 312 9.05 10.19 -18.22
CA LEU A 312 7.73 10.64 -17.78
C LEU A 312 7.51 12.03 -18.35
N ASN A 313 6.40 12.26 -19.05
CA ASN A 313 6.10 13.56 -19.66
C ASN A 313 7.25 14.08 -20.58
N GLY A 314 7.94 13.16 -21.27
CA GLY A 314 9.04 13.46 -22.19
C GLY A 314 10.39 13.79 -21.55
N ARG A 315 10.48 13.84 -20.21
CA ARG A 315 11.75 14.02 -19.50
C ARG A 315 12.20 12.71 -18.87
N LYS A 316 13.51 12.52 -18.80
CA LYS A 316 14.08 11.41 -18.06
C LYS A 316 13.78 11.51 -16.58
N VAL A 317 13.33 10.39 -16.01
CA VAL A 317 13.19 10.22 -14.56
C VAL A 317 13.91 8.94 -14.20
N PHE A 318 14.93 9.04 -13.35
CA PHE A 318 15.54 7.86 -12.77
C PHE A 318 14.63 7.33 -11.65
N LEU A 319 14.29 6.04 -11.71
CA LEU A 319 13.42 5.40 -10.71
C LEU A 319 14.24 5.14 -9.44
N ASN A 320 14.08 6.03 -8.47
CA ASN A 320 14.59 5.92 -7.11
C ASN A 320 13.65 5.00 -6.33
N GLY A 321 13.76 3.70 -6.59
CA GLY A 321 12.79 2.71 -6.17
C GLY A 321 13.14 1.94 -4.92
N VAL A 322 12.11 1.32 -4.33
CA VAL A 322 12.20 0.29 -3.29
C VAL A 322 11.15 -0.80 -3.50
N ASN A 323 11.43 -2.01 -3.05
CA ASN A 323 10.47 -3.12 -2.99
C ASN A 323 9.74 -3.11 -1.64
N ILE A 324 8.42 -3.30 -1.61
CA ILE A 324 7.67 -3.50 -0.36
C ILE A 324 6.77 -4.72 -0.46
N HIS A 325 6.61 -5.43 0.67
CA HIS A 325 5.54 -6.41 0.86
C HIS A 325 4.26 -5.76 1.44
N HIS A 326 3.17 -6.52 1.52
CA HIS A 326 1.84 -6.00 1.86
C HIS A 326 1.58 -5.82 3.35
N ASP A 327 2.35 -6.43 4.25
CA ASP A 327 2.12 -6.38 5.69
C ASP A 327 2.37 -4.97 6.27
N LEU A 328 1.63 -4.59 7.31
CA LEU A 328 1.75 -3.33 8.03
C LEU A 328 2.36 -3.54 9.43
N GLY A 329 3.41 -4.36 9.52
CA GLY A 329 4.13 -4.62 10.77
C GLY A 329 3.21 -5.18 11.86
N PRO A 330 2.99 -4.47 13.00
CA PRO A 330 2.13 -4.97 14.07
C PRO A 330 0.66 -5.20 13.68
N LEU A 331 0.22 -4.70 12.52
CA LEU A 331 -1.13 -4.92 12.00
C LEU A 331 -1.23 -6.17 11.10
N GLY A 332 -0.11 -6.81 10.80
CA GLY A 332 -0.05 -7.96 9.89
C GLY A 332 -0.54 -7.57 8.50
N ALA A 333 -1.28 -8.47 7.84
CA ALA A 333 -1.80 -8.21 6.50
C ALA A 333 -3.04 -7.28 6.48
N ALA A 334 -3.63 -6.95 7.63
CA ALA A 334 -4.86 -6.16 7.69
C ALA A 334 -4.68 -4.79 7.00
N SER A 335 -5.37 -4.60 5.87
CA SER A 335 -5.11 -3.53 4.92
C SER A 335 -5.77 -2.19 5.32
N PHE A 336 -5.10 -1.43 6.18
CA PHE A 336 -5.55 -0.08 6.58
C PHE A 336 -4.94 1.01 5.71
N GLU A 337 -5.78 1.85 5.08
CA GLU A 337 -5.33 2.98 4.24
C GLU A 337 -4.38 3.90 5.02
N LYS A 338 -4.69 4.24 6.27
CA LYS A 338 -3.86 5.12 7.10
C LYS A 338 -2.46 4.56 7.32
N GLY A 339 -2.32 3.24 7.48
CA GLY A 339 -1.04 2.57 7.61
C GLY A 339 -0.22 2.63 6.33
N TYR A 340 -0.83 2.31 5.19
CA TYR A 340 -0.17 2.49 3.90
C TYR A 340 0.22 3.95 3.64
N ARG A 341 -0.65 4.92 3.95
CA ARG A 341 -0.36 6.36 3.79
C ARG A 341 0.85 6.78 4.60
N ARG A 342 0.96 6.34 5.87
CA ARG A 342 2.12 6.60 6.73
C ARG A 342 3.41 6.07 6.10
N ARG A 343 3.41 4.81 5.68
CA ARG A 343 4.59 4.18 5.07
C ARG A 343 5.00 4.82 3.76
N LEU A 344 4.07 4.98 2.82
CA LEU A 344 4.33 5.56 1.50
C LEU A 344 4.81 7.01 1.62
N SER A 345 4.24 7.79 2.54
CA SER A 345 4.72 9.15 2.81
C SER A 345 6.13 9.16 3.39
N GLY A 346 6.44 8.23 4.31
CA GLY A 346 7.79 8.08 4.85
C GLY A 346 8.82 7.74 3.78
N LEU A 347 8.49 6.83 2.87
CA LEU A 347 9.35 6.51 1.72
C LEU A 347 9.52 7.72 0.79
N LYS A 348 8.42 8.44 0.47
CA LYS A 348 8.46 9.65 -0.36
C LYS A 348 9.37 10.74 0.24
N GLN A 349 9.30 10.95 1.56
CA GLN A 349 10.18 11.88 2.28
C GLN A 349 11.67 11.51 2.21
N MET A 350 11.98 10.23 1.96
CA MET A 350 13.34 9.75 1.71
C MET A 350 13.83 10.04 0.29
N GLY A 351 12.96 10.53 -0.60
CA GLY A 351 13.28 10.74 -2.03
C GLY A 351 12.87 9.56 -2.92
N VAL A 352 12.20 8.54 -2.38
CA VAL A 352 11.62 7.46 -3.19
C VAL A 352 10.58 8.03 -4.14
N ASN A 353 10.70 7.73 -5.42
CA ASN A 353 9.75 8.14 -6.45
C ASN A 353 9.06 6.96 -7.15
N ALA A 354 9.50 5.72 -6.88
CA ALA A 354 8.93 4.51 -7.43
C ALA A 354 8.85 3.39 -6.38
N ILE A 355 7.85 2.52 -6.46
CA ILE A 355 7.69 1.36 -5.59
C ILE A 355 7.35 0.14 -6.43
N ARG A 356 8.00 -0.98 -6.13
CA ARG A 356 7.64 -2.30 -6.64
C ARG A 356 6.83 -3.06 -5.60
N LEU A 357 5.65 -3.51 -6.00
CA LEU A 357 4.71 -4.24 -5.15
C LEU A 357 5.04 -5.73 -5.15
N ALA A 358 6.09 -6.08 -4.42
CA ALA A 358 6.67 -7.42 -4.39
C ALA A 358 5.79 -8.39 -3.58
N HIS A 359 5.30 -9.51 -4.12
CA HIS A 359 5.23 -9.88 -5.56
C HIS A 359 3.80 -10.22 -5.92
N ASN A 360 2.87 -9.33 -5.59
CA ASN A 360 1.45 -9.63 -5.69
C ASN A 360 0.59 -8.37 -5.87
N PRO A 361 -0.63 -8.52 -6.42
CA PRO A 361 -1.61 -7.44 -6.41
C PRO A 361 -1.80 -6.94 -4.98
N CYS A 362 -1.51 -5.67 -4.74
CA CYS A 362 -1.71 -5.05 -3.43
C CYS A 362 -3.15 -4.54 -3.28
N SER A 363 -3.49 -4.02 -2.10
CA SER A 363 -4.78 -3.36 -1.86
C SER A 363 -4.93 -2.16 -2.80
N LYS A 364 -6.16 -1.93 -3.30
CA LYS A 364 -6.47 -0.77 -4.14
C LYS A 364 -6.06 0.56 -3.48
N ALA A 365 -6.16 0.64 -2.16
CA ALA A 365 -5.74 1.80 -1.38
C ALA A 365 -4.28 2.19 -1.62
N VAL A 366 -3.37 1.23 -1.84
CA VAL A 366 -1.96 1.52 -2.13
C VAL A 366 -1.80 2.26 -3.46
N LEU A 367 -2.58 1.89 -4.48
CA LEU A 367 -2.55 2.54 -5.79
C LEU A 367 -3.23 3.91 -5.76
N ASP A 368 -4.36 4.04 -5.06
CA ASP A 368 -5.03 5.34 -4.84
C ASP A 368 -4.08 6.33 -4.12
N LEU A 369 -3.34 5.85 -3.11
CA LEU A 369 -2.34 6.65 -2.41
C LEU A 369 -1.13 6.99 -3.30
N ALA A 370 -0.67 6.06 -4.14
CA ALA A 370 0.44 6.30 -5.05
C ALA A 370 0.08 7.37 -6.11
N ASP A 371 -1.17 7.34 -6.60
CA ASP A 371 -1.70 8.36 -7.48
C ASP A 371 -1.67 9.74 -6.82
N GLU A 372 -2.10 9.83 -5.54
CA GLU A 372 -2.15 11.07 -4.76
C GLU A 372 -0.77 11.61 -4.36
N LEU A 373 0.16 10.72 -4.03
CA LEU A 373 1.50 11.07 -3.55
C LEU A 373 2.51 11.28 -4.67
N GLY A 374 2.15 10.99 -5.93
CA GLY A 374 3.06 11.04 -7.06
C GLY A 374 4.17 10.00 -6.94
N ILE A 375 3.80 8.74 -6.73
CA ILE A 375 4.71 7.60 -6.67
C ILE A 375 4.42 6.70 -7.86
N LEU A 376 5.46 6.33 -8.62
CA LEU A 376 5.36 5.40 -9.73
C LEU A 376 5.26 3.96 -9.21
N ILE A 377 4.34 3.17 -9.75
CA ILE A 377 4.14 1.78 -9.32
C ILE A 377 4.59 0.80 -10.41
N PHE A 378 5.58 -0.02 -10.05
CA PHE A 378 5.88 -1.28 -10.72
C PHE A 378 4.90 -2.30 -10.12
N ASN A 379 3.85 -2.60 -10.87
CA ASN A 379 2.72 -3.39 -10.38
C ASN A 379 2.91 -4.85 -10.80
N GLU A 380 2.91 -5.78 -9.85
CA GLU A 380 3.33 -7.17 -10.07
C GLU A 380 2.21 -8.16 -9.74
N SER A 381 1.95 -9.10 -10.66
CA SER A 381 0.81 -10.02 -10.54
C SER A 381 1.15 -11.34 -9.84
N PHE A 382 2.38 -11.85 -10.00
CA PHE A 382 2.79 -13.15 -9.47
C PHE A 382 4.24 -13.13 -8.97
N ASP A 383 4.55 -13.92 -7.93
CA ASP A 383 5.93 -14.30 -7.62
C ASP A 383 6.42 -15.29 -8.66
N LYS A 384 6.02 -16.56 -8.56
CA LYS A 384 6.39 -17.62 -9.50
C LYS A 384 5.24 -17.97 -10.43
N TRP A 385 5.56 -18.57 -11.58
CA TRP A 385 4.57 -19.28 -12.42
C TRP A 385 4.40 -20.71 -11.93
N SER A 386 3.92 -20.85 -10.69
CA SER A 386 3.79 -22.12 -9.99
C SER A 386 2.45 -22.25 -9.27
N SER A 387 2.27 -23.37 -8.59
CA SER A 387 1.09 -23.67 -7.76
C SER A 387 1.04 -22.88 -6.45
N GLU A 388 2.03 -22.01 -6.18
CA GLU A 388 2.20 -21.27 -4.92
C GLU A 388 0.89 -20.61 -4.46
N TYR A 389 0.22 -19.83 -5.31
CA TYR A 389 -1.02 -19.13 -4.93
C TYR A 389 -2.28 -20.01 -4.97
N TYR A 390 -2.21 -21.17 -5.63
CA TYR A 390 -3.41 -21.97 -5.95
C TYR A 390 -3.56 -23.22 -5.09
N GLY A 391 -2.45 -23.77 -4.59
CA GLY A 391 -2.44 -24.87 -3.62
C GLY A 391 -1.77 -26.13 -4.15
N PRO A 392 -1.68 -27.18 -3.32
CA PRO A 392 -1.03 -28.42 -3.71
C PRO A 392 -1.75 -29.08 -4.90
N GLY A 393 -0.99 -29.49 -5.91
CA GLY A 393 -1.50 -30.19 -7.10
C GLY A 393 -2.15 -29.32 -8.17
N GLU A 394 -2.26 -28.01 -7.95
CA GLU A 394 -2.80 -27.08 -8.95
C GLU A 394 -1.77 -26.72 -10.02
N ASP A 395 -2.23 -26.55 -11.26
CA ASP A 395 -1.40 -26.09 -12.38
C ASP A 395 -1.61 -24.59 -12.62
N PHE A 396 -0.53 -23.81 -12.60
CA PHE A 396 -0.54 -22.38 -12.88
C PHE A 396 -1.27 -22.06 -14.19
N HIS A 397 -1.08 -22.89 -15.24
CA HIS A 397 -1.62 -22.68 -16.58
C HIS A 397 -3.15 -22.67 -16.64
N GLN A 398 -3.83 -23.22 -15.61
CA GLN A 398 -5.29 -23.25 -15.52
C GLN A 398 -5.89 -21.99 -14.87
N HIS A 399 -5.09 -21.21 -14.15
CA HIS A 399 -5.59 -20.15 -13.27
C HIS A 399 -5.06 -18.75 -13.59
N TRP A 400 -3.87 -18.64 -14.19
CA TRP A 400 -3.18 -17.34 -14.33
C TRP A 400 -3.95 -16.32 -15.15
N GLN A 401 -4.66 -16.75 -16.20
CA GLN A 401 -5.24 -15.81 -17.16
C GLN A 401 -6.39 -15.00 -16.52
N PRO A 402 -7.41 -15.61 -15.89
CA PRO A 402 -8.44 -14.85 -15.17
C PRO A 402 -7.87 -13.88 -14.11
N ASP A 403 -6.87 -14.33 -13.33
CA ASP A 403 -6.24 -13.49 -12.31
C ASP A 403 -5.46 -12.31 -12.92
N LEU A 404 -4.74 -12.53 -14.02
CA LEU A 404 -4.05 -11.47 -14.75
C LEU A 404 -5.06 -10.49 -15.38
N GLU A 405 -6.16 -10.98 -15.96
CA GLU A 405 -7.18 -10.11 -16.53
C GLU A 405 -7.84 -9.24 -15.45
N TRP A 406 -8.16 -9.81 -14.28
CA TRP A 406 -8.68 -9.07 -13.14
C TRP A 406 -7.69 -8.00 -12.68
N PHE A 407 -6.43 -8.37 -12.50
CA PHE A 407 -5.36 -7.48 -12.07
C PHE A 407 -5.23 -6.25 -12.99
N ILE A 408 -5.12 -6.46 -14.30
CA ILE A 408 -5.00 -5.37 -15.26
C ILE A 408 -6.29 -4.52 -15.29
N LYS A 409 -7.47 -5.14 -15.32
CA LYS A 409 -8.74 -4.39 -15.40
C LYS A 409 -8.98 -3.53 -14.16
N ARG A 410 -8.66 -4.05 -12.97
CA ARG A 410 -8.76 -3.32 -11.70
C ARG A 410 -7.84 -2.10 -11.68
N ASP A 411 -6.61 -2.26 -12.18
CA ASP A 411 -5.54 -1.30 -11.90
C ASP A 411 -5.23 -0.32 -13.05
N ARG A 412 -5.66 -0.60 -14.29
CA ARG A 412 -5.26 0.14 -15.51
C ARG A 412 -5.60 1.64 -15.55
N ASN A 413 -6.52 2.11 -14.71
CA ASN A 413 -6.88 3.53 -14.63
C ASN A 413 -5.95 4.35 -13.72
N HIS A 414 -5.12 3.69 -12.90
CA HIS A 414 -4.20 4.35 -11.98
C HIS A 414 -3.03 5.01 -12.75
N PRO A 415 -2.89 6.35 -12.75
CA PRO A 415 -1.75 7.01 -13.38
C PRO A 415 -0.41 6.67 -12.74
N SER A 416 -0.36 6.22 -11.48
CA SER A 416 0.87 5.78 -10.82
C SER A 416 1.49 4.55 -11.48
N VAL A 417 0.68 3.57 -11.89
CA VAL A 417 1.17 2.34 -12.54
C VAL A 417 1.86 2.70 -13.85
N PHE A 418 3.14 2.38 -13.99
CA PHE A 418 3.94 2.72 -15.17
C PHE A 418 4.41 1.49 -15.96
N ILE A 419 4.40 0.32 -15.34
CA ILE A 419 4.80 -0.96 -15.95
C ILE A 419 4.04 -2.11 -15.31
N TRP A 420 3.76 -3.15 -16.09
CA TRP A 420 3.15 -4.39 -15.64
C TRP A 420 4.21 -5.49 -15.51
N SER A 421 4.36 -6.05 -14.32
CA SER A 421 5.18 -7.24 -14.12
C SER A 421 4.31 -8.49 -14.00
N VAL A 422 4.60 -9.47 -14.84
CA VAL A 422 3.85 -10.72 -14.90
C VAL A 422 4.49 -11.86 -14.11
N GLY A 423 5.61 -11.60 -13.44
CA GLY A 423 6.35 -12.60 -12.67
C GLY A 423 7.61 -12.05 -12.00
N ASN A 424 8.10 -12.78 -11.02
CA ASN A 424 9.36 -12.54 -10.34
C ASN A 424 10.19 -13.82 -10.26
N GLU A 425 11.39 -13.78 -10.83
CA GLU A 425 12.35 -14.86 -10.72
C GLU A 425 11.75 -16.22 -11.11
N VAL A 426 10.94 -16.22 -12.18
CA VAL A 426 10.07 -17.34 -12.56
C VAL A 426 10.85 -18.55 -13.04
N ALA A 427 11.97 -18.31 -13.74
CA ALA A 427 12.95 -19.33 -14.07
C ALA A 427 14.06 -19.30 -13.01
N VAL A 428 14.28 -20.41 -12.32
CA VAL A 428 15.33 -20.51 -11.30
C VAL A 428 16.66 -20.96 -11.90
N LYS A 429 17.69 -21.09 -11.06
CA LYS A 429 19.01 -21.58 -11.45
C LYS A 429 18.87 -22.88 -12.25
N GLN A 430 19.57 -22.95 -13.39
CA GLN A 430 19.54 -24.03 -14.41
C GLN A 430 18.34 -24.03 -15.37
N GLU A 431 17.23 -23.38 -15.03
CA GLU A 431 16.01 -23.35 -15.86
C GLU A 431 15.90 -22.11 -16.76
N TYR A 432 16.74 -21.08 -16.55
CA TYR A 432 16.67 -19.82 -17.32
C TYR A 432 16.84 -19.97 -18.85
N LYS A 433 17.29 -21.13 -19.34
CA LYS A 433 17.40 -21.45 -20.78
C LYS A 433 16.16 -22.14 -21.35
N ASP A 434 15.18 -22.50 -20.51
CA ASP A 434 13.98 -23.19 -20.95
C ASP A 434 13.04 -22.25 -21.72
N SER A 435 12.78 -22.62 -22.97
CA SER A 435 11.87 -21.91 -23.87
C SER A 435 10.41 -21.88 -23.38
N ALA A 436 10.00 -22.79 -22.48
CA ALA A 436 8.64 -22.79 -21.93
C ALA A 436 8.32 -21.49 -21.19
N PHE A 437 9.30 -20.90 -20.49
CA PHE A 437 9.13 -19.60 -19.82
C PHE A 437 8.97 -18.46 -20.82
N VAL A 438 9.66 -18.53 -21.96
CA VAL A 438 9.50 -17.55 -23.05
C VAL A 438 8.09 -17.64 -23.64
N ILE A 439 7.60 -18.85 -23.92
CA ILE A 439 6.25 -19.07 -24.45
C ILE A 439 5.18 -18.57 -23.46
N GLN A 440 5.37 -18.81 -22.16
CA GLN A 440 4.45 -18.32 -21.14
C GLN A 440 4.48 -16.79 -21.04
N LEU A 441 5.66 -16.16 -21.11
CA LEU A 441 5.81 -14.70 -21.16
C LEU A 441 5.04 -14.11 -22.35
N ASP A 442 5.26 -14.64 -23.55
CA ASP A 442 4.63 -14.12 -24.78
C ASP A 442 3.09 -14.16 -24.67
N LYS A 443 2.52 -15.24 -24.14
CA LYS A 443 1.07 -15.34 -23.87
C LYS A 443 0.58 -14.28 -22.89
N MET A 444 1.33 -14.01 -21.82
CA MET A 444 0.97 -12.99 -20.84
C MET A 444 1.09 -11.58 -21.42
N VAL A 445 2.12 -11.31 -22.22
CA VAL A 445 2.31 -10.06 -22.96
C VAL A 445 1.13 -9.79 -23.89
N GLU A 446 0.65 -10.80 -24.63
CA GLU A 446 -0.53 -10.69 -25.49
C GLU A 446 -1.79 -10.31 -24.70
N VAL A 447 -2.02 -10.94 -23.54
CA VAL A 447 -3.15 -10.60 -22.66
C VAL A 447 -3.05 -9.16 -22.16
N VAL A 448 -1.88 -8.73 -21.69
CA VAL A 448 -1.68 -7.35 -21.23
C VAL A 448 -1.89 -6.36 -22.36
N ARG A 449 -1.28 -6.56 -23.54
CA ARG A 449 -1.45 -5.67 -24.70
C ARG A 449 -2.90 -5.57 -25.16
N ARG A 450 -3.69 -6.64 -25.04
CA ARG A 450 -5.13 -6.63 -25.33
C ARG A 450 -5.93 -5.77 -24.35
N LEU A 451 -5.56 -5.79 -23.06
CA LEU A 451 -6.32 -5.14 -22.00
C LEU A 451 -5.86 -3.70 -21.68
N ASP A 452 -4.57 -3.44 -21.82
CA ASP A 452 -3.90 -2.16 -21.64
C ASP A 452 -2.64 -2.06 -22.53
N PRO A 453 -2.79 -1.62 -23.79
CA PRO A 453 -1.65 -1.40 -24.68
C PRO A 453 -0.82 -0.16 -24.31
N SER A 454 -1.24 0.65 -23.32
CA SER A 454 -0.59 1.93 -23.00
C SER A 454 0.64 1.79 -22.11
N ARG A 455 0.89 0.60 -21.55
CA ARG A 455 2.00 0.32 -20.63
C ARG A 455 2.79 -0.89 -21.09
N LYS A 456 4.08 -0.89 -20.75
CA LYS A 456 5.03 -1.96 -21.08
C LYS A 456 4.90 -3.14 -20.12
N VAL A 457 5.36 -4.32 -20.57
CA VAL A 457 5.36 -5.57 -19.81
C VAL A 457 6.79 -5.98 -19.47
N THR A 458 6.98 -6.49 -18.25
CA THR A 458 8.25 -7.02 -17.75
C THR A 458 8.04 -8.23 -16.83
N SER A 459 9.13 -8.82 -16.35
CA SER A 459 9.20 -9.80 -15.27
C SER A 459 10.56 -9.66 -14.61
N GLY A 460 10.64 -9.70 -13.28
CA GLY A 460 11.93 -9.73 -12.60
C GLY A 460 12.68 -11.01 -12.96
N LEU A 461 13.89 -10.92 -13.50
CA LEU A 461 14.70 -12.09 -13.85
C LEU A 461 15.50 -12.57 -12.64
N TYR A 462 15.53 -13.88 -12.45
CA TYR A 462 16.34 -14.51 -11.41
C TYR A 462 17.81 -14.11 -11.55
N PRO A 463 18.56 -13.94 -10.44
CA PRO A 463 19.99 -13.64 -10.46
C PRO A 463 20.85 -14.81 -10.94
N SER A 464 20.51 -15.44 -12.08
CA SER A 464 21.34 -16.43 -12.76
C SER A 464 21.18 -16.30 -14.27
N ARG A 465 22.33 -16.23 -14.95
CA ARG A 465 22.44 -16.12 -16.40
C ARG A 465 23.83 -16.58 -16.86
N ASP A 466 23.99 -16.80 -18.15
CA ASP A 466 25.32 -16.94 -18.74
C ASP A 466 26.10 -15.63 -18.55
N GLU A 467 27.43 -15.75 -18.39
CA GLU A 467 28.27 -14.57 -18.24
C GLU A 467 28.10 -13.65 -19.44
N ASP A 468 28.16 -14.14 -20.68
CA ASP A 468 28.21 -13.30 -21.89
C ASP A 468 26.85 -12.88 -22.49
N THR A 469 25.74 -13.48 -22.02
CA THR A 469 24.43 -13.30 -22.66
C THR A 469 23.31 -13.27 -21.60
N PRO A 470 22.36 -12.32 -21.69
CA PRO A 470 21.15 -12.32 -20.85
C PRO A 470 20.33 -13.60 -21.01
N ALA A 471 19.46 -13.88 -20.04
CA ALA A 471 18.48 -14.95 -20.20
C ALA A 471 17.60 -14.69 -21.43
N PRO A 472 17.20 -15.71 -22.21
CA PRO A 472 16.34 -15.56 -23.39
C PRO A 472 15.09 -14.72 -23.14
N MET A 473 14.45 -14.85 -21.97
CA MET A 473 13.30 -14.04 -21.57
C MET A 473 13.55 -12.53 -21.66
N ALA A 474 14.78 -12.05 -21.41
CA ALA A 474 15.12 -10.63 -21.46
C ALA A 474 14.82 -10.00 -22.83
N PHE A 475 14.90 -10.79 -23.91
CA PHE A 475 14.66 -10.34 -25.28
C PHE A 475 13.16 -10.35 -25.67
N HIS A 476 12.31 -10.90 -24.82
CA HIS A 476 10.85 -10.99 -25.02
C HIS A 476 10.06 -10.01 -24.13
N MET A 477 10.74 -9.36 -23.18
CA MET A 477 10.17 -8.28 -22.38
C MET A 477 10.23 -6.95 -23.14
N ASP A 478 9.27 -6.05 -22.88
CA ASP A 478 9.37 -4.68 -23.39
C ASP A 478 10.48 -3.89 -22.66
N VAL A 479 10.72 -4.21 -21.39
CA VAL A 479 11.80 -3.67 -20.55
C VAL A 479 12.44 -4.83 -19.80
N MET A 480 13.75 -4.98 -19.93
CA MET A 480 14.51 -6.03 -19.22
C MET A 480 14.65 -5.63 -17.76
N SER A 481 14.00 -6.40 -16.89
CA SER A 481 14.11 -6.25 -15.43
C SER A 481 14.98 -7.35 -14.86
N ASP A 482 16.15 -6.99 -14.35
CA ASP A 482 17.12 -7.91 -13.77
C ASP A 482 17.16 -7.73 -12.24
N ASN A 483 17.19 -8.84 -11.51
CA ASN A 483 17.47 -8.81 -10.06
C ASN A 483 18.98 -8.98 -9.83
N TYR A 484 19.61 -8.03 -9.14
CA TYR A 484 21.00 -8.10 -8.65
C TYR A 484 22.09 -8.22 -9.75
N MET A 485 21.79 -7.79 -10.97
CA MET A 485 22.63 -8.02 -12.16
C MET A 485 23.09 -6.76 -12.90
N ALA A 486 22.83 -5.56 -12.36
CA ALA A 486 23.23 -4.29 -12.96
C ALA A 486 24.72 -4.18 -13.37
N ARG A 487 25.62 -4.94 -12.73
CA ARG A 487 27.04 -5.02 -13.11
C ARG A 487 27.29 -5.41 -14.58
N PHE A 488 26.33 -6.10 -15.21
CA PHE A 488 26.45 -6.53 -16.61
C PHE A 488 25.98 -5.47 -17.61
N TYR A 489 25.25 -4.44 -17.19
CA TYR A 489 24.59 -3.48 -18.09
C TYR A 489 25.56 -2.76 -19.02
N LYS A 490 26.74 -2.37 -18.53
CA LYS A 490 27.74 -1.67 -19.36
C LYS A 490 28.15 -2.50 -20.57
N ARG A 491 28.40 -3.79 -20.36
CA ARG A 491 28.79 -4.72 -21.41
C ARG A 491 27.59 -5.06 -22.29
N ASP A 492 26.47 -5.42 -21.69
CA ASP A 492 25.29 -5.87 -22.41
C ASP A 492 24.72 -4.77 -23.31
N ARG A 493 24.77 -3.51 -22.87
CA ARG A 493 24.40 -2.35 -23.71
C ARG A 493 25.17 -2.29 -25.03
N LEU A 494 26.48 -2.58 -25.00
CA LEU A 494 27.31 -2.53 -26.21
C LEU A 494 26.96 -3.65 -27.19
N LYS A 495 26.62 -4.84 -26.66
CA LYS A 495 26.30 -6.03 -27.46
C LYS A 495 24.84 -6.05 -27.91
N PHE A 496 23.95 -5.51 -27.09
CA PHE A 496 22.49 -5.51 -27.26
C PHE A 496 21.93 -4.10 -27.05
N PRO A 497 22.22 -3.14 -27.96
CA PRO A 497 21.86 -1.73 -27.80
C PRO A 497 20.35 -1.45 -27.82
N GLN A 498 19.53 -2.45 -28.18
CA GLN A 498 18.07 -2.38 -28.12
C GLN A 498 17.50 -2.63 -26.72
N LEU A 499 18.26 -3.26 -25.81
CA LEU A 499 17.75 -3.58 -24.47
C LEU A 499 17.59 -2.31 -23.62
N ILE A 500 16.51 -2.30 -22.85
CA ILE A 500 16.18 -1.24 -21.89
C ILE A 500 16.35 -1.84 -20.50
N PHE A 501 17.27 -1.30 -19.71
CA PHE A 501 17.70 -1.89 -18.45
C PHE A 501 16.98 -1.30 -17.24
N LEU A 502 16.46 -2.17 -16.37
CA LEU A 502 15.84 -1.85 -15.09
C LEU A 502 16.31 -2.84 -14.02
N GLU A 503 16.85 -2.33 -12.90
CA GLU A 503 17.25 -3.19 -11.77
C GLU A 503 16.05 -3.37 -10.83
N SER A 504 15.28 -4.44 -11.00
CA SER A 504 14.01 -4.68 -10.28
C SER A 504 14.21 -5.11 -8.82
N GLU A 505 15.38 -5.65 -8.48
CA GLU A 505 15.82 -5.85 -7.10
C GLU A 505 17.30 -5.57 -6.96
N MET A 506 17.65 -4.83 -5.92
CA MET A 506 19.03 -4.50 -5.59
C MET A 506 19.24 -4.57 -4.09
N THR A 507 20.39 -5.06 -3.64
CA THR A 507 20.67 -5.14 -2.20
C THR A 507 21.02 -3.76 -1.63
N THR A 508 20.77 -3.59 -0.33
CA THR A 508 21.27 -2.45 0.47
C THR A 508 22.70 -2.66 0.98
N ASP A 509 23.48 -3.53 0.32
CA ASP A 509 24.80 -3.99 0.75
C ASP A 509 25.78 -2.83 1.05
N ASN A 510 26.53 -2.96 2.15
CA ASN A 510 27.48 -1.98 2.68
C ASN A 510 26.96 -0.54 2.77
N GLY A 511 25.64 -0.40 2.89
CA GLY A 511 24.96 0.87 2.92
C GLY A 511 24.22 1.22 1.64
N GLY A 512 24.25 0.44 0.57
CA GLY A 512 23.63 0.79 -0.72
C GLY A 512 24.66 1.15 -1.79
N GLU A 513 25.86 0.58 -1.69
CA GLU A 513 26.97 0.79 -2.62
C GLU A 513 26.63 0.41 -4.07
N ASN A 514 25.67 -0.49 -4.27
CA ASN A 514 25.20 -0.91 -5.59
C ASN A 514 24.62 0.23 -6.43
N PHE A 515 24.19 1.34 -5.79
CA PHE A 515 23.81 2.58 -6.49
C PHE A 515 24.93 3.11 -7.39
N PHE A 516 26.19 2.78 -7.11
CA PHE A 516 27.34 3.25 -7.90
C PHE A 516 27.88 2.18 -8.85
N ALA A 517 27.25 1.01 -8.93
CA ALA A 517 27.77 -0.13 -9.69
C ALA A 517 27.52 -0.03 -11.21
N TYR A 518 26.69 0.90 -11.65
CA TYR A 518 26.31 1.05 -13.05
C TYR A 518 25.97 2.51 -13.39
N ASP A 519 25.87 2.81 -14.69
CA ASP A 519 25.63 4.17 -15.16
C ASP A 519 24.12 4.48 -15.20
N HIS A 520 23.73 5.50 -14.45
CA HIS A 520 22.36 5.97 -14.38
C HIS A 520 21.92 6.72 -15.63
N SER A 521 22.84 7.13 -16.52
CA SER A 521 22.58 7.97 -17.71
C SER A 521 21.68 7.32 -18.75
N TYR A 522 21.60 5.98 -18.78
CA TYR A 522 20.82 5.25 -19.78
C TYR A 522 19.87 4.18 -19.22
N THR A 523 19.83 4.01 -17.90
CA THR A 523 19.01 3.01 -17.23
C THR A 523 17.71 3.61 -16.71
N CYS A 524 16.69 2.76 -16.55
CA CYS A 524 15.39 3.18 -16.03
C CYS A 524 15.45 3.56 -14.54
N GLY A 525 16.19 2.78 -13.75
CA GLY A 525 16.35 2.99 -12.32
C GLY A 525 16.58 1.68 -11.58
N GLN A 526 16.28 1.68 -10.28
CA GLN A 526 16.57 0.59 -9.35
C GLN A 526 15.52 0.47 -8.25
N PHE A 527 15.41 -0.72 -7.66
CA PHE A 527 14.55 -0.96 -6.51
C PHE A 527 15.29 -1.71 -5.38
N TYR A 528 15.54 -1.04 -4.25
CA TYR A 528 16.16 -1.68 -3.09
C TYR A 528 15.27 -2.77 -2.46
N TRP A 529 15.87 -3.92 -2.14
CA TRP A 529 15.26 -5.02 -1.39
C TRP A 529 15.71 -4.98 0.09
N GLY A 530 14.85 -4.74 1.09
CA GLY A 530 13.48 -4.20 1.01
C GLY A 530 13.44 -2.71 1.40
N GLY A 531 12.44 -1.99 0.91
CA GLY A 531 12.12 -0.63 1.36
C GLY A 531 11.75 -0.58 2.83
N THR A 532 11.06 -1.61 3.32
CA THR A 532 10.67 -1.78 4.73
C THR A 532 11.12 -3.13 5.25
N ASP A 533 11.33 -3.25 6.56
CA ASP A 533 11.23 -4.55 7.22
C ASP A 533 9.85 -5.14 6.92
N TYR A 534 9.80 -6.47 6.79
CA TYR A 534 8.57 -7.22 6.59
C TYR A 534 8.67 -8.54 7.36
N ILE A 535 7.52 -9.11 7.72
CA ILE A 535 7.46 -10.35 8.48
C ILE A 535 7.71 -11.52 7.52
N GLY A 536 8.41 -12.55 7.99
CA GLY A 536 8.76 -13.69 7.17
C GLY A 536 10.06 -13.54 6.40
N GLU A 537 10.31 -14.48 5.49
CA GLU A 537 11.59 -14.65 4.80
C GLU A 537 12.81 -14.58 5.75
N SER A 538 12.60 -15.03 6.99
CA SER A 538 13.60 -14.90 8.03
C SER A 538 14.79 -15.82 7.76
N PHE A 539 15.97 -15.38 8.18
CA PHE A 539 17.20 -16.16 8.17
C PHE A 539 17.30 -17.20 9.30
N GLY A 540 16.23 -17.41 10.05
CA GLY A 540 16.17 -18.36 11.16
C GLY A 540 15.78 -17.69 12.47
N TRP A 541 15.40 -18.52 13.44
CA TRP A 541 15.09 -18.05 14.79
C TRP A 541 16.35 -17.45 15.45
N PRO A 542 16.26 -16.35 16.22
CA PRO A 542 15.05 -15.64 16.65
C PRO A 542 14.55 -14.53 15.71
N SER A 543 15.09 -14.36 14.50
CA SER A 543 14.59 -13.32 13.60
C SER A 543 13.18 -13.65 13.11
N LYS A 544 12.25 -12.67 13.11
CA LYS A 544 10.88 -12.85 12.61
C LYS A 544 10.64 -12.28 11.21
N GLY A 545 11.63 -11.57 10.66
CA GLY A 545 11.45 -10.83 9.43
C GLY A 545 12.74 -10.45 8.71
N TRP A 546 12.59 -9.84 7.54
CA TRP A 546 13.67 -9.30 6.73
C TRP A 546 14.14 -7.92 7.19
N ASN A 547 15.36 -7.53 6.83
CA ASN A 547 15.95 -6.22 7.14
C ASN A 547 15.85 -5.26 5.95
N GLY A 548 14.86 -4.37 5.95
CA GLY A 548 14.73 -3.26 5.00
C GLY A 548 15.30 -1.94 5.50
N ILE A 549 15.10 -0.90 4.68
CA ILE A 549 15.66 0.45 4.87
C ILE A 549 14.96 1.20 6.03
N ILE A 550 13.65 1.02 6.21
CA ILE A 550 12.92 1.44 7.41
C ILE A 550 12.46 0.20 8.19
N ASP A 551 12.25 0.32 9.49
CA ASP A 551 11.74 -0.81 10.28
C ASP A 551 10.21 -1.02 10.10
N TRP A 552 9.65 -2.09 10.66
CA TRP A 552 8.23 -2.42 10.53
C TRP A 552 7.32 -1.52 11.40
N CYS A 553 7.89 -0.58 12.16
CA CYS A 553 7.19 0.51 12.84
C CYS A 553 7.18 1.79 11.97
N ASP A 554 7.75 1.70 10.76
CA ASP A 554 8.10 2.79 9.87
C ASP A 554 9.04 3.83 10.51
N PHE A 555 9.86 3.42 11.50
CA PHE A 555 10.95 4.26 11.98
C PHE A 555 12.13 4.19 11.02
N TRP A 556 12.70 5.37 10.74
CA TRP A 556 13.91 5.45 9.94
C TRP A 556 15.10 4.90 10.74
N LYS A 557 15.92 4.12 10.03
CA LYS A 557 17.22 3.62 10.46
C LYS A 557 18.30 4.58 9.92
N PRO A 558 19.55 4.52 10.41
CA PRO A 558 20.62 5.36 9.84
C PRO A 558 20.81 5.16 8.33
N ILE A 559 20.62 3.92 7.83
CA ILE A 559 20.64 3.61 6.39
C ILE A 559 19.60 4.41 5.59
N SER A 560 18.43 4.72 6.17
CA SER A 560 17.40 5.54 5.54
C SER A 560 17.93 6.92 5.15
N TYR A 561 18.78 7.52 6.00
CA TYR A 561 19.35 8.84 5.75
C TYR A 561 20.48 8.80 4.72
N TYR A 562 21.22 7.70 4.65
CA TYR A 562 22.17 7.51 3.55
C TYR A 562 21.43 7.38 2.21
N ILE A 563 20.39 6.54 2.13
CA ILE A 563 19.54 6.46 0.92
C ILE A 563 18.92 7.82 0.61
N LYS A 564 18.46 8.58 1.61
CA LYS A 564 17.99 9.97 1.40
C LYS A 564 19.05 10.85 0.75
N SER A 565 20.31 10.77 1.19
CA SER A 565 21.40 11.56 0.57
C SER A 565 21.69 11.18 -0.88
N LEU A 566 21.26 9.99 -1.33
CA LEU A 566 21.36 9.55 -2.72
C LEU A 566 20.12 9.95 -3.54
N TYR A 567 18.93 9.83 -2.95
CA TYR A 567 17.65 9.95 -3.67
C TYR A 567 17.04 11.35 -3.63
N SER A 568 17.39 12.17 -2.65
CA SER A 568 16.77 13.47 -2.42
C SER A 568 17.78 14.61 -2.54
N PRO A 569 17.42 15.71 -3.23
CA PRO A 569 18.23 16.93 -3.25
C PRO A 569 18.00 17.81 -2.00
N GLU A 570 17.10 17.42 -1.08
CA GLU A 570 16.82 18.23 0.11
C GLU A 570 18.07 18.38 1.00
N PRO A 571 18.44 19.61 1.39
CA PRO A 571 19.53 19.88 2.32
C PRO A 571 19.47 19.00 3.57
N MET A 572 20.52 18.20 3.78
CA MET A 572 20.59 17.34 4.96
C MET A 572 22.03 17.00 5.36
N VAL A 573 22.19 16.66 6.64
CA VAL A 573 23.33 15.92 7.17
C VAL A 573 22.81 14.97 8.24
N LYS A 574 23.38 13.77 8.33
CA LYS A 574 23.07 12.80 9.39
C LYS A 574 24.34 12.14 9.87
N ILE A 575 24.53 12.11 11.19
CA ILE A 575 25.56 11.33 11.87
C ILE A 575 25.05 9.90 12.07
N ALA A 576 25.89 8.93 11.72
CA ALA A 576 25.67 7.52 11.99
C ALA A 576 26.93 6.90 12.58
N VAL A 577 26.82 6.23 13.72
CA VAL A 577 27.94 5.55 14.37
C VAL A 577 27.92 4.07 13.96
N LEU A 578 29.04 3.56 13.46
CA LEU A 578 29.17 2.16 13.07
C LEU A 578 29.23 1.27 14.33
N ASP A 579 28.30 0.31 14.43
CA ASP A 579 28.36 -0.77 15.41
C ASP A 579 28.91 -2.03 14.73
N ALA A 580 30.24 -2.13 14.67
CA ALA A 580 30.93 -3.24 14.02
C ALA A 580 30.50 -4.61 14.59
N LYS A 581 30.15 -4.69 15.89
CA LYS A 581 29.75 -5.95 16.54
C LYS A 581 28.38 -6.47 16.07
N GLY A 582 27.51 -5.60 15.57
CA GLY A 582 26.21 -6.00 15.05
C GLY A 582 26.11 -6.00 13.53
N SER A 583 27.23 -5.78 12.83
CA SER A 583 27.28 -5.95 11.37
C SER A 583 27.32 -7.43 11.02
N ASP A 584 26.85 -7.76 9.82
CA ASP A 584 26.57 -9.14 9.44
C ASP A 584 26.76 -9.35 7.93
N ALA A 585 27.11 -10.57 7.51
CA ALA A 585 27.35 -10.92 6.12
C ALA A 585 26.86 -12.33 5.82
N ARG A 586 26.16 -12.50 4.69
CA ARG A 586 25.49 -13.76 4.31
C ARG A 586 25.26 -13.86 2.80
N VAL A 587 24.86 -15.03 2.33
CA VAL A 587 24.41 -15.25 0.94
C VAL A 587 22.92 -15.56 0.94
N TRP A 588 22.14 -14.88 0.11
CA TRP A 588 20.70 -15.11 -0.10
C TRP A 588 20.39 -15.04 -1.60
N ASN A 589 19.64 -16.01 -2.14
CA ASN A 589 19.39 -16.14 -3.58
C ASN A 589 20.66 -16.01 -4.44
N ASP A 590 21.76 -16.66 -4.04
CA ASP A 590 23.09 -16.55 -4.69
C ASP A 590 23.72 -15.15 -4.68
N VAL A 591 23.16 -14.20 -3.92
CA VAL A 591 23.67 -12.84 -3.76
C VAL A 591 24.36 -12.70 -2.41
N PHE A 592 25.62 -12.25 -2.42
CA PHE A 592 26.32 -11.87 -1.19
C PHE A 592 25.77 -10.54 -0.66
N MET A 593 25.42 -10.51 0.62
CA MET A 593 24.82 -9.38 1.31
C MET A 593 25.58 -9.11 2.61
N LYS A 594 26.12 -7.91 2.78
CA LYS A 594 26.70 -7.43 4.03
C LYS A 594 25.92 -6.24 4.56
N THR A 595 25.33 -6.42 5.73
CA THR A 595 24.60 -5.37 6.45
C THR A 595 25.53 -4.71 7.46
N LEU A 596 25.73 -3.40 7.31
CA LEU A 596 26.40 -2.59 8.32
C LEU A 596 25.39 -2.12 9.35
N LYS A 597 25.57 -2.53 10.61
CA LYS A 597 24.76 -1.99 11.70
C LYS A 597 25.28 -0.62 12.07
N MET A 598 24.37 0.35 12.07
CA MET A 598 24.63 1.72 12.45
C MET A 598 23.60 2.15 13.48
N THR A 599 23.97 3.08 14.34
CA THR A 599 23.08 3.72 15.32
C THR A 599 23.24 5.24 15.22
N ASP A 600 22.21 5.99 15.62
CA ASP A 600 22.27 7.44 15.79
C ASP A 600 22.39 7.84 17.27
N SER A 601 23.03 6.98 18.07
CA SER A 601 23.29 7.22 19.50
C SER A 601 24.74 7.55 19.84
N TRP A 602 24.90 8.36 20.90
CA TRP A 602 26.20 8.77 21.45
C TRP A 602 26.40 8.26 22.89
N ASN A 603 26.12 6.97 23.11
CA ASN A 603 26.28 6.28 24.39
C ASN A 603 27.20 5.08 24.23
N TRP A 604 28.50 5.28 24.50
CA TRP A 604 29.53 4.26 24.37
C TRP A 604 30.44 4.22 25.60
N GLU A 605 31.34 3.24 25.65
CA GLU A 605 32.38 3.17 26.67
C GLU A 605 33.39 4.31 26.47
N ALA A 606 33.72 5.03 27.55
CA ALA A 606 34.66 6.15 27.52
C ALA A 606 36.00 5.76 26.87
N GLY A 607 36.49 6.58 25.94
CA GLY A 607 37.75 6.32 25.23
C GLY A 607 37.66 5.25 24.13
N LYS A 608 36.51 4.60 23.93
CA LYS A 608 36.32 3.63 22.85
C LYS A 608 36.54 4.31 21.49
N LYS A 609 37.41 3.76 20.66
CA LYS A 609 37.59 4.19 19.28
C LYS A 609 36.36 3.84 18.45
N LEU A 610 35.79 4.82 17.77
CA LEU A 610 34.58 4.71 16.97
C LEU A 610 34.84 5.16 15.52
N THR A 611 34.22 4.43 14.59
CA THR A 611 34.04 4.87 13.21
C THR A 611 32.67 5.53 13.07
N LEU A 612 32.62 6.75 12.56
CA LEU A 612 31.39 7.46 12.26
C LEU A 612 31.29 7.72 10.77
N TYR A 613 30.06 7.76 10.27
CA TYR A 613 29.72 8.25 8.96
C TYR A 613 28.91 9.53 9.08
N THR A 614 29.15 10.46 8.16
CA THR A 614 28.23 11.57 7.89
C THR A 614 27.69 11.44 6.48
N PHE A 615 26.38 11.28 6.37
CA PHE A 615 25.64 11.31 5.10
C PHE A 615 25.15 12.72 4.86
N THR A 616 25.34 13.28 3.67
CA THR A 616 24.97 14.67 3.40
C THR A 616 24.74 14.93 1.92
N THR A 617 23.95 15.97 1.62
CA THR A 617 23.85 16.58 0.29
C THR A 617 24.82 17.77 0.11
N GLY A 618 25.63 18.08 1.12
CA GLY A 618 26.66 19.12 1.08
C GLY A 618 27.97 18.64 0.45
N ASP A 619 28.83 19.60 0.08
CA ASP A 619 30.17 19.33 -0.46
C ASP A 619 31.24 19.17 0.63
N GLU A 620 30.99 19.65 1.85
CA GLU A 620 31.84 19.44 3.01
C GLU A 620 31.05 19.33 4.32
N VAL A 621 31.65 18.67 5.31
CA VAL A 621 31.12 18.56 6.67
C VAL A 621 32.22 18.93 7.67
N GLU A 622 31.88 19.81 8.60
CA GLU A 622 32.66 20.06 9.81
C GLU A 622 32.05 19.30 10.98
N LEU A 623 32.88 18.55 11.71
CA LEU A 623 32.46 17.76 12.85
C LEU A 623 32.99 18.38 14.14
N PHE A 624 32.15 18.46 15.18
CA PHE A 624 32.48 19.04 16.48
C PHE A 624 32.23 18.03 17.60
N LEU A 625 33.26 17.72 18.38
CA LEU A 625 33.15 16.96 19.62
C LEU A 625 33.20 17.95 20.79
N ASN A 626 32.13 18.02 21.58
CA ASN A 626 32.05 18.92 22.75
C ASN A 626 32.39 20.37 22.41
N ASN A 627 31.81 20.88 21.32
CA ASN A 627 32.03 22.23 20.74
C ASN A 627 33.44 22.50 20.22
N LYS A 628 34.34 21.51 20.18
CA LYS A 628 35.66 21.62 19.56
C LYS A 628 35.63 20.99 18.18
N SER A 629 36.09 21.71 17.17
CA SER A 629 36.18 21.18 15.81
C SER A 629 37.17 20.01 15.77
N VAL A 630 36.72 18.90 15.21
CA VAL A 630 37.51 17.69 14.90
C VAL A 630 38.10 17.79 13.48
N GLY A 631 37.68 18.80 12.71
CA GLY A 631 38.15 19.09 11.36
C GLY A 631 37.01 19.18 10.35
N ILE A 632 37.38 19.61 9.15
CA ILE A 632 36.52 19.71 7.98
C ILE A 632 36.94 18.62 7.00
N LYS A 633 35.96 17.88 6.45
CA LYS A 633 36.17 16.89 5.41
C LYS A 633 35.31 17.19 4.20
N ARG A 634 35.89 17.10 3.00
CA ARG A 634 35.18 17.32 1.73
C ARG A 634 34.65 15.99 1.21
N MET A 635 33.44 16.00 0.66
CA MET A 635 32.83 14.81 0.06
C MET A 635 33.67 14.27 -1.11
N SER A 636 34.38 15.14 -1.83
CA SER A 636 35.29 14.78 -2.93
C SER A 636 36.41 13.81 -2.55
N ASP A 637 36.78 13.77 -1.27
CA ASP A 637 37.87 12.92 -0.76
C ASP A 637 37.39 11.49 -0.45
N PHE A 638 36.09 11.23 -0.59
CA PHE A 638 35.45 9.96 -0.27
C PHE A 638 34.71 9.40 -1.48
N THR A 639 34.56 8.08 -1.51
CA THR A 639 33.75 7.40 -2.53
C THR A 639 32.37 7.08 -1.97
N LYS A 640 31.39 6.92 -2.85
CA LYS A 640 30.03 6.45 -2.51
C LYS A 640 29.31 7.36 -1.49
N ASN A 641 29.44 8.68 -1.61
CA ASN A 641 28.71 9.69 -0.80
C ASN A 641 28.73 9.46 0.72
N LYS A 642 29.86 9.00 1.27
CA LYS A 642 29.99 8.65 2.69
C LYS A 642 31.30 9.17 3.27
N ILE A 643 31.23 10.25 4.05
CA ILE A 643 32.40 10.79 4.76
C ILE A 643 32.64 9.95 6.01
N VAL A 644 33.87 9.49 6.22
CA VAL A 644 34.27 8.62 7.33
C VAL A 644 35.08 9.40 8.37
N TRP A 645 34.79 9.20 9.65
CA TRP A 645 35.51 9.78 10.78
C TRP A 645 35.97 8.70 11.75
N GLU A 646 37.14 8.91 12.35
CA GLU A 646 37.71 8.05 13.39
C GLU A 646 38.00 8.93 14.60
N LEU A 647 37.34 8.67 15.72
CA LEU A 647 37.60 9.39 16.97
C LEU A 647 37.35 8.51 18.19
N ASN A 648 37.94 8.91 19.31
CA ASN A 648 37.64 8.29 20.60
C ASN A 648 36.35 8.91 21.16
N TYR A 649 35.49 8.06 21.69
CA TYR A 649 34.26 8.50 22.33
C TYR A 649 34.56 9.30 23.61
N GLU A 650 33.98 10.50 23.68
CA GLU A 650 33.88 11.30 24.90
C GLU A 650 32.40 11.62 25.18
N PRO A 651 31.93 11.46 26.43
CA PRO A 651 30.60 11.88 26.82
C PRO A 651 30.35 13.36 26.50
N GLY A 652 29.13 13.67 26.04
CA GLY A 652 28.71 15.04 25.72
C GLY A 652 27.95 15.08 24.40
N SER A 653 28.47 15.77 23.39
CA SER A 653 27.80 15.95 22.09
C SER A 653 28.75 15.80 20.92
N ILE A 654 28.26 15.17 19.85
CA ILE A 654 28.88 15.19 18.53
C ILE A 654 27.93 15.89 17.57
N ARG A 655 28.41 16.94 16.90
CA ARG A 655 27.62 17.78 15.99
C ARG A 655 28.29 17.83 14.62
N ALA A 656 27.52 17.62 13.56
CA ALA A 656 27.95 17.76 12.17
C ALA A 656 27.28 18.99 11.57
N VAL A 657 28.05 19.80 10.84
CA VAL A 657 27.57 20.96 10.08
C VAL A 657 27.96 20.76 8.63
N ALA A 658 26.96 20.57 7.76
CA ALA A 658 27.18 20.43 6.34
C ALA A 658 27.09 21.79 5.65
N ARG A 659 28.02 22.00 4.70
CA ARG A 659 28.03 23.18 3.84
C ARG A 659 27.89 22.76 2.38
N LEU A 660 27.40 23.69 1.57
CA LEU A 660 27.41 23.62 0.12
C LEU A 660 27.91 24.96 -0.41
N ASN A 661 29.00 24.97 -1.16
CA ASN A 661 29.68 26.18 -1.63
C ASN A 661 29.99 27.15 -0.47
N GLY A 662 30.45 26.61 0.67
CA GLY A 662 30.79 27.38 1.87
C GLY A 662 29.62 27.88 2.72
N LYS A 663 28.36 27.69 2.30
CA LYS A 663 27.17 28.06 3.08
C LYS A 663 26.65 26.87 3.88
N GLU A 664 26.36 27.05 5.17
CA GLU A 664 25.67 26.05 5.98
C GLU A 664 24.29 25.73 5.42
N ILE A 665 24.04 24.43 5.18
CA ILE A 665 22.76 23.95 4.63
C ILE A 665 22.00 23.05 5.60
N ALA A 666 22.70 22.40 6.54
CA ALA A 666 22.11 21.50 7.52
C ALA A 666 23.06 21.25 8.69
N ALA A 667 22.50 20.90 9.84
CA ALA A 667 23.26 20.42 10.99
C ALA A 667 22.53 19.23 11.64
N ASP A 668 23.30 18.29 12.20
CA ASP A 668 22.81 17.17 12.99
C ASP A 668 23.63 17.08 14.28
N GLU A 669 22.99 16.73 15.39
CA GLU A 669 23.64 16.64 16.68
C GLU A 669 23.07 15.47 17.47
N ILE A 670 23.94 14.56 17.91
CA ILE A 670 23.58 13.46 18.81
C ILE A 670 24.35 13.62 20.13
N LYS A 671 23.67 13.34 21.24
CA LYS A 671 24.15 13.62 22.60
C LYS A 671 24.16 12.36 23.45
N THR A 672 25.09 12.29 24.40
CA THR A 672 25.13 11.23 25.40
C THR A 672 23.93 11.37 26.32
N ALA A 673 23.07 10.36 26.30
CA ALA A 673 21.91 10.28 27.18
C ALA A 673 22.32 9.94 28.62
N GLY A 674 21.70 10.60 29.58
CA GLY A 674 21.79 10.24 30.99
C GLY A 674 20.91 9.03 31.36
N GLN A 675 20.61 8.90 32.65
CA GLN A 675 19.70 7.86 33.14
C GLN A 675 18.26 8.10 32.65
N ALA A 676 17.55 7.03 32.32
CA ALA A 676 16.14 7.08 31.95
C ALA A 676 15.29 7.69 33.08
N ARG A 677 14.44 8.68 32.74
CA ARG A 677 13.62 9.41 33.71
C ARG A 677 12.13 9.40 33.39
N ARG A 678 11.74 9.48 32.11
CA ARG A 678 10.33 9.60 31.73
C ARG A 678 10.02 9.01 30.36
N VAL A 679 8.74 8.71 30.16
CA VAL A 679 8.18 8.33 28.86
C VAL A 679 7.56 9.56 28.20
N VAL A 680 7.95 9.85 26.96
CA VAL A 680 7.35 10.90 26.11
C VAL A 680 6.53 10.23 25.02
N LEU A 681 5.32 10.74 24.79
CA LEU A 681 4.43 10.27 23.73
C LEU A 681 4.39 11.30 22.59
N LYS A 682 4.54 10.84 21.35
CA LYS A 682 4.35 11.65 20.13
C LYS A 682 3.45 10.90 19.15
N THR A 683 2.48 11.59 18.56
CA THR A 683 1.56 11.00 17.58
C THR A 683 1.68 11.66 16.21
N ASP A 684 1.32 10.92 15.15
CA ASP A 684 1.15 11.44 13.80
C ASP A 684 -0.13 12.28 13.65
N SER A 685 -1.16 12.04 14.47
CA SER A 685 -2.40 12.82 14.48
C SER A 685 -3.05 12.83 15.85
N THR A 686 -3.51 14.01 16.29
CA THR A 686 -4.36 14.15 17.49
C THR A 686 -5.85 13.99 17.19
N HIS A 687 -6.21 13.73 15.93
CA HIS A 687 -7.57 13.54 15.45
C HIS A 687 -7.69 12.25 14.63
N MET A 688 -8.76 11.51 14.87
CA MET A 688 -9.14 10.33 14.08
C MET A 688 -10.60 10.45 13.64
N GLN A 689 -10.96 9.83 12.52
CA GLN A 689 -12.34 9.71 12.08
C GLN A 689 -13.08 8.62 12.88
N ALA A 690 -14.33 8.87 13.27
CA ALA A 690 -15.22 7.93 13.95
C ALA A 690 -15.79 6.85 13.00
N ASN A 691 -14.94 6.23 12.18
CA ASN A 691 -15.35 5.30 11.14
C ASN A 691 -14.99 3.83 11.43
N GLY A 692 -14.25 3.55 12.52
CA GLY A 692 -13.83 2.18 12.86
C GLY A 692 -12.64 1.65 12.03
N LEU A 693 -12.03 2.47 11.17
CA LEU A 693 -10.93 2.10 10.27
C LEU A 693 -9.73 3.05 10.38
N ASP A 694 -9.94 4.28 10.85
CA ASP A 694 -8.85 5.24 11.00
C ASP A 694 -7.89 4.83 12.12
N LEU A 695 -6.62 5.18 11.95
CA LEU A 695 -5.53 4.81 12.85
C LEU A 695 -4.79 6.05 13.39
N ALA A 696 -4.26 5.92 14.60
CA ALA A 696 -3.28 6.87 15.15
C ALA A 696 -2.04 6.09 15.59
N TYR A 697 -0.87 6.56 15.17
CA TYR A 697 0.43 5.99 15.48
C TYR A 697 1.07 6.83 16.58
N ILE A 698 1.34 6.22 17.73
CA ILE A 698 1.89 6.88 18.91
C ILE A 698 3.24 6.26 19.22
N THR A 699 4.31 7.04 19.03
CA THR A 699 5.65 6.67 19.46
C THR A 699 5.78 6.95 20.95
N ALA A 700 6.18 5.94 21.72
CA ALA A 700 6.58 6.08 23.10
C ALA A 700 8.11 6.03 23.19
N THR A 701 8.71 7.06 23.78
CA THR A 701 10.16 7.22 23.85
C THR A 701 10.60 7.38 25.29
N VAL A 702 11.58 6.59 25.71
CA VAL A 702 12.23 6.72 27.02
C VAL A 702 13.35 7.75 26.90
N VAL A 703 13.25 8.80 27.71
CA VAL A 703 14.21 9.91 27.71
C VAL A 703 14.78 10.16 29.10
N ASP A 704 15.95 10.79 29.14
CA ASP A 704 16.58 11.27 30.36
C ASP A 704 15.94 12.57 30.88
N GLN A 705 16.55 13.20 31.90
CA GLN A 705 16.06 14.46 32.48
C GLN A 705 16.07 15.64 31.48
N ASN A 706 16.95 15.61 30.48
CA ASN A 706 17.11 16.65 29.47
C ASN A 706 16.27 16.37 28.22
N GLY A 707 15.54 15.25 28.18
CA GLY A 707 14.75 14.84 27.02
C GLY A 707 15.54 14.12 25.93
N ILE A 708 16.79 13.70 26.21
CA ILE A 708 17.60 12.92 25.27
C ILE A 708 17.12 11.46 25.32
N ILE A 709 16.91 10.85 24.16
CA ILE A 709 16.51 9.44 24.04
C ILE A 709 17.58 8.56 24.68
N VAL A 710 17.17 7.61 25.52
CA VAL A 710 18.08 6.65 26.16
C VAL A 710 18.12 5.37 25.30
N PRO A 711 19.11 5.20 24.39
CA PRO A 711 19.14 4.12 23.40
C PRO A 711 19.24 2.73 24.03
N GLN A 712 19.93 2.62 25.16
CA GLN A 712 20.12 1.39 25.93
C GLN A 712 18.96 1.08 26.87
N ALA A 713 17.89 1.87 26.86
CA ALA A 713 16.72 1.59 27.69
C ALA A 713 16.10 0.25 27.30
N THR A 714 15.71 -0.52 28.32
CA THR A 714 15.07 -1.83 28.20
C THR A 714 13.72 -1.86 28.92
N ASN A 715 13.17 -0.68 29.21
CA ASN A 715 11.92 -0.51 29.94
C ASN A 715 10.74 -1.12 29.17
N ASP A 716 9.92 -1.90 29.87
CA ASP A 716 8.62 -2.34 29.37
C ASP A 716 7.58 -1.23 29.59
N ILE A 717 6.96 -0.76 28.50
CA ILE A 717 5.98 0.33 28.52
C ILE A 717 4.59 -0.27 28.48
N LYS A 718 3.80 -0.06 29.53
CA LYS A 718 2.39 -0.44 29.60
C LYS A 718 1.50 0.71 29.17
N PHE A 719 0.56 0.44 28.26
CA PHE A 719 -0.42 1.38 27.73
C PHE A 719 -1.80 1.13 28.36
N ASP A 720 -2.36 2.16 28.99
CA ASP A 720 -3.76 2.24 29.40
C ASP A 720 -4.48 3.19 28.45
N VAL A 721 -5.43 2.66 27.67
CA VAL A 721 -6.19 3.39 26.64
C VAL A 721 -7.65 3.41 27.04
N LYS A 722 -8.22 4.61 27.16
CA LYS A 722 -9.62 4.83 27.54
C LYS A 722 -10.33 5.70 26.52
N GLY A 723 -11.59 5.40 26.24
CA GLY A 723 -12.44 6.20 25.38
C GLY A 723 -12.68 5.59 24.00
N ALA A 724 -12.86 6.44 22.99
CA ALA A 724 -13.41 6.07 21.68
C ALA A 724 -12.42 5.37 20.71
N ALA A 725 -11.45 4.60 21.22
CA ALA A 725 -10.49 3.84 20.41
C ALA A 725 -9.98 2.59 21.14
N THR A 726 -9.45 1.64 20.39
CA THR A 726 -8.83 0.41 20.91
C THR A 726 -7.39 0.27 20.45
N ILE A 727 -6.60 -0.55 21.14
CA ILE A 727 -5.24 -0.89 20.71
C ILE A 727 -5.35 -1.84 19.51
N ALA A 728 -4.81 -1.41 18.37
CA ALA A 728 -4.72 -2.21 17.15
C ALA A 728 -3.44 -3.06 17.13
N GLY A 729 -2.36 -2.51 17.70
CA GLY A 729 -1.11 -3.24 17.86
C GLY A 729 -0.03 -2.43 18.57
N VAL A 730 1.03 -3.10 18.98
CA VAL A 730 2.24 -2.55 19.60
C VAL A 730 3.46 -3.19 18.98
N ALA A 731 4.54 -2.43 18.79
CA ALA A 731 5.78 -2.96 18.23
C ALA A 731 6.99 -2.14 18.68
N ASN A 732 8.18 -2.67 18.40
CA ASN A 732 9.45 -1.96 18.45
C ASN A 732 10.27 -2.40 17.24
N GLY A 733 11.39 -1.74 16.92
CA GLY A 733 12.21 -2.10 15.75
C GLY A 733 12.98 -3.43 15.87
N ASN A 734 12.82 -4.18 16.98
CA ASN A 734 13.60 -5.40 17.21
C ASN A 734 12.98 -6.61 16.51
N ARG A 735 13.55 -6.98 15.36
CA ARG A 735 13.14 -8.19 14.62
C ARG A 735 13.39 -9.50 15.33
N MET A 736 14.15 -9.49 16.43
CA MET A 736 14.48 -10.66 17.22
C MET A 736 13.54 -10.84 18.43
N SER A 737 12.61 -9.90 18.67
CA SER A 737 11.70 -9.96 19.82
C SER A 737 10.61 -11.02 19.65
N ASP A 738 10.29 -11.71 20.74
CA ASP A 738 9.21 -12.68 20.84
C ASP A 738 7.90 -12.06 21.38
N GLU A 739 7.94 -10.77 21.74
CA GLU A 739 6.79 -10.07 22.29
C GLU A 739 5.65 -9.98 21.27
N LEU A 740 4.41 -10.09 21.76
CA LEU A 740 3.21 -10.04 20.94
C LEU A 740 3.05 -8.67 20.26
N PHE A 741 2.51 -8.68 19.04
CA PHE A 741 2.07 -7.46 18.35
C PHE A 741 0.70 -6.98 18.83
N VAL A 742 -0.14 -7.87 19.35
CA VAL A 742 -1.45 -7.51 19.93
C VAL A 742 -1.37 -7.68 21.45
N ALA A 743 -0.95 -6.61 22.12
CA ALA A 743 -0.84 -6.53 23.57
C ALA A 743 -1.06 -5.08 24.03
N ASN A 744 -1.14 -4.86 25.35
CA ASN A 744 -1.21 -3.52 25.94
C ASN A 744 0.13 -3.05 26.51
N HIS A 745 1.24 -3.71 26.16
CA HIS A 745 2.57 -3.31 26.60
C HIS A 745 3.63 -3.71 25.57
N ARG A 746 4.78 -3.03 25.61
CA ARG A 746 5.91 -3.32 24.72
C ARG A 746 7.21 -2.80 25.33
N GLN A 747 8.26 -3.61 25.27
CA GLN A 747 9.62 -3.17 25.59
C GLN A 747 10.11 -2.14 24.58
N VAL A 748 10.80 -1.10 25.04
CA VAL A 748 11.50 -0.20 24.11
C VAL A 748 12.71 -0.89 23.48
N PHE A 749 12.97 -0.56 22.22
CA PHE A 749 14.19 -0.92 21.51
C PHE A 749 14.82 0.36 20.96
N GLU A 750 16.11 0.56 21.21
CA GLU A 750 16.79 1.83 20.89
C GLU A 750 16.04 3.04 21.50
N GLY A 751 15.53 2.87 22.72
CA GLY A 751 14.81 3.90 23.47
C GLY A 751 13.37 4.17 23.04
N ARG A 752 12.82 3.44 22.05
CA ARG A 752 11.45 3.67 21.54
C ARG A 752 10.63 2.39 21.32
N CYS A 753 9.31 2.52 21.43
CA CYS A 753 8.33 1.57 20.92
C CYS A 753 7.14 2.32 20.30
N LEU A 754 6.26 1.58 19.62
CA LEU A 754 5.11 2.07 18.89
C LEU A 754 3.84 1.47 19.51
N LEU A 755 2.83 2.32 19.67
CA LEU A 755 1.43 1.97 19.90
C LEU A 755 0.62 2.41 18.68
N VAL A 756 -0.23 1.53 18.16
CA VAL A 756 -1.21 1.84 17.11
C VAL A 756 -2.61 1.75 17.70
N LEU A 757 -3.39 2.82 17.55
CA LEU A 757 -4.80 2.86 17.91
C LEU A 757 -5.68 2.70 16.68
N ARG A 758 -6.83 2.04 16.86
CA ARG A 758 -7.93 1.98 15.90
C ARG A 758 -9.12 2.75 16.45
N SER A 759 -9.68 3.65 15.65
CA SER A 759 -10.87 4.42 16.00
C SER A 759 -12.04 3.50 16.30
N SER A 760 -12.95 3.94 17.18
CA SER A 760 -14.30 3.37 17.23
C SER A 760 -15.19 4.00 16.14
N ARG A 761 -16.41 3.48 16.00
CA ARG A 761 -17.45 4.08 15.14
C ARG A 761 -18.24 5.21 15.83
N LEU A 762 -17.88 5.55 17.06
CA LEU A 762 -18.49 6.61 17.84
C LEU A 762 -17.46 7.71 18.06
N SER A 763 -17.89 8.96 17.92
CA SER A 763 -17.06 10.10 18.28
C SER A 763 -16.82 10.15 19.79
N GLY A 764 -15.66 10.61 20.22
CA GLY A 764 -15.37 10.81 21.63
C GLY A 764 -13.90 11.06 21.90
N PRO A 765 -13.56 11.45 23.15
CA PRO A 765 -12.18 11.59 23.56
C PRO A 765 -11.51 10.21 23.71
N VAL A 766 -10.20 10.20 23.55
CA VAL A 766 -9.33 9.06 23.84
C VAL A 766 -8.19 9.57 24.72
N GLN A 767 -7.97 8.91 25.85
CA GLN A 767 -6.81 9.14 26.70
C GLN A 767 -5.89 7.93 26.64
N VAL A 768 -4.62 8.19 26.39
CA VAL A 768 -3.54 7.20 26.41
C VAL A 768 -2.60 7.55 27.55
N LYS A 769 -2.35 6.58 28.44
CA LYS A 769 -1.35 6.68 29.50
C LYS A 769 -0.31 5.58 29.32
N ALA A 770 0.95 5.97 29.22
CA ALA A 770 2.09 5.07 29.09
C ALA A 770 2.90 5.06 30.39
N THR A 771 3.03 3.89 31.03
CA THR A 771 3.70 3.73 32.33
C THR A 771 4.82 2.71 32.25
N SER A 772 5.85 2.89 33.08
CA SER A 772 6.91 1.90 33.27
C SER A 772 7.53 2.07 34.66
N LYS A 773 8.05 0.98 35.23
CA LYS A 773 8.66 1.00 36.57
C LYS A 773 9.84 1.97 36.61
N GLY A 774 9.85 2.88 37.58
CA GLY A 774 10.94 3.85 37.77
C GLY A 774 10.93 5.05 36.82
N LEU A 775 9.96 5.16 35.91
CA LEU A 775 9.83 6.29 34.99
C LEU A 775 8.58 7.12 35.29
N SER A 776 8.68 8.44 35.09
CA SER A 776 7.49 9.28 35.02
C SER A 776 6.66 8.92 33.79
N SER A 777 5.34 8.81 33.97
CA SER A 777 4.41 8.38 32.92
C SER A 777 4.19 9.44 31.85
N GLY A 778 3.96 9.00 30.61
CA GLY A 778 3.47 9.86 29.52
C GLY A 778 1.95 9.82 29.45
N VAL A 779 1.30 10.94 29.16
CA VAL A 779 -0.16 11.01 28.92
C VAL A 779 -0.41 11.79 27.64
N MET A 780 -1.36 11.31 26.83
CA MET A 780 -1.76 11.94 25.58
C MET A 780 -3.27 11.85 25.42
N ASN A 781 -3.87 12.93 24.88
CA ASN A 781 -5.29 12.95 24.51
C ASN A 781 -5.41 13.03 23.00
N ILE A 782 -6.32 12.24 22.44
CA ILE A 782 -6.69 12.20 21.02
C ILE A 782 -8.21 12.37 20.95
N THR A 783 -8.72 12.94 19.85
CA THR A 783 -10.17 13.05 19.61
C THR A 783 -10.58 12.22 18.41
N VAL A 784 -11.61 11.41 18.58
CA VAL A 784 -12.29 10.70 17.49
C VAL A 784 -13.53 11.52 17.12
N LYS A 785 -13.64 11.95 15.85
CA LYS A 785 -14.70 12.84 15.36
C LYS A 785 -15.48 12.21 14.21
#